data_AF-A0A109JVX8-F1
#
_entry.id   AF-A0A109JVX8-F1
#
_cell.length_a   1.000
_cell.length_b   1.000
_cell.length_c   1.000
_cell.angle_alpha   90.00
_cell.angle_beta   90.00
_cell.angle_gamma   90.00
#
_symmetry.space_group_name_H-M   'P 1'
#
loop_
_entity.id
_entity.type
_entity.pdbx_description
1 polymer ?
#
loop_
_entity_poly.entity_id
_entity_poly.type
_entity_poly.pdbx_seq_one_letter_code
_entity_poly.pdbx_strand_id
1 'polypeptide(L)'
;MLTVTKSALIERSLARSEPLPDEANFYSAYDWCLDPHLNVGGAIERLAGEIDRLPTTPAGWQTSEVVTNLYLLSCSLLNGADEYLRGHTLRLPAQLARGRPGRIALRVKESVIDNFPKRGRWQVRRWKDGWQSALDDFFVALAGDDAAPALFLEPVRRMSGMLQVELPADLLSVRLGVPSAFSRLDLTRSDVLTLGREFLLKCPDKSHPILLLGLRTAGTHFSALLHSFFKAEGYRRVASMTIQPKKGPSRRERRELANYASLGFTLAIVDDPPNSGGTIVLAIDIARRAGFDLARIKAFLPTHPATPNWAATLPDRMVVTLEPERWRKHHLLAPETAERQLREYYSQKGFSDICVVGGGRADELNAALHNGANSKRGVTLKRIFEVRLSTPQGKQETRYVLAKGVGSGYLGYPAFLASLRLSEFVPPLLGLRDGILYTEWLPQQADVANLVTDRESWIDTTAAYVAARTRRLGLPKDRSPGRAVHENGLLLLAESFGRAYGRFAVGILMRSRILRRLLGLQCPTPTLIDGNMGNARWIEGECGPLKTGYYGHGLGKTQLNMIDPAYDLAETILSFQLSADEEALLIRQYVDYSGDIEVERRLFINKLLAGLWTMQSAQEQLFSVMGTGERQQALHRRFLGAWDFLTVQTANFCGAHCRPPKPVRWHAPLVMLDIDGVIDRHVFGYPSATGASMEALRLLASSGRSVVLNTARSVAEVKDYCEAYGLAGGVAENGAYLWDAVARRGQPLLDQETMVQLNELREQLRQIPGVFLDERHRYSIRAYMFERQPRGLLSRLVNLFSVGEGAPVPLPTLLMNQLIATLRLDRLAFHHTRVDTAIVAKGIDKGTGLTALRNRVVGPDAETIAIGDSQFDLPMFRAATRSFAPGHISCRREARLLGCMVSRYTYQRGLLDIVRTLVDGVQDSDPIGSASGSDGEALFLDLLKAADRPNRLELVRALFDRATFMSFVR
;
A
#
# COMPACT_ATOMS: atom_id res chain seq x y z
N MET A 1 -46.48 -10.08 0.37
CA MET A 1 -47.28 -8.85 0.14
C MET A 1 -46.56 -7.64 0.76
N LEU A 2 -45.34 -7.35 0.28
CA LEU A 2 -44.55 -6.13 0.58
C LEU A 2 -43.62 -5.88 -0.62
N THR A 3 -44.22 -5.85 -1.80
CA THR A 3 -43.66 -5.23 -3.01
C THR A 3 -43.95 -3.74 -2.93
N VAL A 4 -43.28 -3.04 -2.02
CA VAL A 4 -43.26 -1.57 -2.03
C VAL A 4 -42.08 -1.15 -2.91
N THR A 5 -42.38 -1.06 -4.20
CA THR A 5 -41.85 -0.09 -5.17
C THR A 5 -40.39 0.37 -4.99
N LYS A 6 -39.45 -0.46 -5.48
CA LYS A 6 -38.07 -0.08 -5.83
C LYS A 6 -38.00 1.14 -6.77
N SER A 7 -39.08 1.41 -7.54
CA SER A 7 -39.24 2.61 -8.38
C SER A 7 -39.37 3.93 -7.61
N ALA A 8 -39.91 3.94 -6.37
CA ALA A 8 -40.16 5.19 -5.66
C ALA A 8 -38.87 5.82 -5.06
N LEU A 9 -37.84 5.00 -4.81
CA LEU A 9 -36.49 5.46 -4.46
C LEU A 9 -35.72 5.99 -5.69
N ILE A 10 -36.04 5.50 -6.88
CA ILE A 10 -35.42 5.94 -8.15
C ILE A 10 -36.01 7.29 -8.60
N GLU A 11 -37.33 7.49 -8.46
CA GLU A 11 -37.98 8.75 -8.87
C GLU A 11 -37.71 9.93 -7.93
N ARG A 12 -37.45 9.68 -6.63
CA ARG A 12 -36.94 10.73 -5.71
C ARG A 12 -35.45 11.02 -5.90
N SER A 13 -34.72 10.24 -6.70
CA SER A 13 -33.28 10.41 -6.95
C SER A 13 -32.95 11.46 -8.04
N LEU A 14 -33.95 11.97 -8.76
CA LEU A 14 -33.80 12.85 -9.92
C LEU A 14 -33.41 14.31 -9.61
N ALA A 15 -33.21 14.68 -8.34
CA ALA A 15 -32.63 15.97 -7.96
C ALA A 15 -31.17 15.86 -7.49
N ARG A 16 -30.47 14.78 -7.83
CA ARG A 16 -29.02 14.68 -7.64
C ARG A 16 -28.33 15.52 -8.72
N SER A 17 -27.63 16.56 -8.26
CA SER A 17 -26.77 17.47 -9.02
C SER A 17 -26.06 16.80 -10.20
N GLU A 18 -26.63 16.90 -11.41
CA GLU A 18 -25.91 16.57 -12.64
C GLU A 18 -24.86 17.64 -12.91
N PRO A 19 -23.64 17.26 -13.33
CA PRO A 19 -22.65 18.24 -13.77
C PRO A 19 -23.13 18.96 -15.04
N LEU A 20 -22.49 20.07 -15.39
CA LEU A 20 -22.78 20.80 -16.63
C LEU A 20 -22.76 19.83 -17.83
N PRO A 21 -23.77 19.84 -18.73
CA PRO A 21 -23.81 18.95 -19.89
C PRO A 21 -22.55 19.01 -20.75
N ASP A 22 -21.99 20.21 -20.92
CA ASP A 22 -20.74 20.41 -21.68
C ASP A 22 -19.53 19.74 -21.02
N GLU A 23 -19.44 19.73 -19.69
CA GLU A 23 -18.39 19.00 -18.98
C GLU A 23 -18.57 17.49 -19.10
N ALA A 24 -19.78 16.99 -18.87
CA ALA A 24 -20.10 15.56 -18.99
C ALA A 24 -19.79 15.02 -20.39
N ASN A 25 -20.19 15.77 -21.43
CA ASN A 25 -19.94 15.44 -22.82
C ASN A 25 -18.45 15.50 -23.16
N PHE A 26 -17.71 16.48 -22.64
CA PHE A 26 -16.28 16.58 -22.91
C PHE A 26 -15.50 15.43 -22.27
N TYR A 27 -15.72 15.16 -20.96
CA TYR A 27 -14.94 14.18 -20.20
C TYR A 27 -15.30 12.73 -20.52
N SER A 28 -16.53 12.44 -20.95
CA SER A 28 -16.92 11.08 -21.39
C SER A 28 -16.15 10.57 -22.62
N ALA A 29 -15.55 11.47 -23.40
CA ALA A 29 -14.65 11.09 -24.50
C ALA A 29 -13.29 10.52 -24.00
N TYR A 30 -13.02 10.55 -22.70
CA TYR A 30 -11.72 10.17 -22.12
C TYR A 30 -11.76 8.88 -21.31
N ASP A 31 -12.71 7.98 -21.54
CA ASP A 31 -12.84 6.70 -20.84
C ASP A 31 -11.54 5.89 -20.73
N TRP A 32 -10.67 6.00 -21.74
CA TRP A 32 -9.37 5.37 -21.77
C TRP A 32 -8.44 5.80 -20.62
N CYS A 33 -8.67 6.95 -19.97
CA CYS A 33 -7.83 7.48 -18.90
C CYS A 33 -7.99 6.75 -17.55
N LEU A 34 -8.99 5.87 -17.42
CA LEU A 34 -9.15 5.03 -16.22
C LEU A 34 -7.92 4.17 -15.94
N ASP A 35 -7.16 3.75 -16.97
CA ASP A 35 -5.78 3.25 -16.82
C ASP A 35 -4.78 4.33 -17.27
N PRO A 36 -4.16 5.08 -16.34
CA PRO A 36 -3.21 6.13 -16.70
C PRO A 36 -1.86 5.57 -17.20
N HIS A 37 -1.63 4.26 -17.11
CA HIS A 37 -0.38 3.61 -17.50
C HIS A 37 -0.38 3.15 -18.96
N LEU A 38 -0.50 4.09 -19.89
CA LEU A 38 -0.41 3.79 -21.33
C LEU A 38 0.93 3.14 -21.70
N ASN A 39 0.92 2.33 -22.76
CA ASN A 39 2.15 2.00 -23.48
C ASN A 39 2.45 3.10 -24.53
N VAL A 40 3.66 3.09 -25.11
CA VAL A 40 4.05 4.08 -26.12
C VAL A 40 3.08 4.09 -27.31
N GLY A 41 2.66 2.91 -27.80
CA GLY A 41 1.71 2.83 -28.92
C GLY A 41 0.36 3.49 -28.61
N GLY A 42 -0.22 3.18 -27.46
CA GLY A 42 -1.47 3.79 -27.00
C GLY A 42 -1.32 5.29 -26.74
N ALA A 43 -0.17 5.75 -26.23
CA ALA A 43 0.07 7.18 -26.06
C ALA A 43 0.20 7.93 -27.40
N ILE A 44 0.76 7.30 -28.44
CA ILE A 44 0.77 7.84 -29.81
C ILE A 44 -0.67 7.95 -30.34
N GLU A 45 -1.47 6.91 -30.19
CA GLU A 45 -2.88 6.89 -30.62
C GLU A 45 -3.69 7.99 -29.93
N ARG A 46 -3.57 8.12 -28.60
CA ARG A 46 -4.28 9.17 -27.84
C ARG A 46 -3.77 10.57 -28.20
N LEU A 47 -2.46 10.73 -28.41
CA LEU A 47 -1.90 12.01 -28.81
C LEU A 47 -2.38 12.44 -30.20
N ALA A 48 -2.44 11.52 -31.16
CA ALA A 48 -3.01 11.78 -32.48
C ALA A 48 -4.49 12.18 -32.39
N GLY A 49 -5.28 11.50 -31.55
CA GLY A 49 -6.67 11.88 -31.29
C GLY A 49 -6.84 13.30 -30.72
N GLU A 50 -5.99 13.71 -29.78
CA GLU A 50 -6.00 15.08 -29.24
C GLU A 50 -5.61 16.13 -30.31
N ILE A 51 -4.64 15.78 -31.17
CA ILE A 51 -4.23 16.62 -32.31
C ILE A 51 -5.40 16.85 -33.27
N ASP A 52 -6.11 15.78 -33.64
CA ASP A 52 -7.25 15.85 -34.56
C ASP A 52 -8.46 16.57 -33.96
N ARG A 53 -8.60 16.54 -32.62
CA ARG A 53 -9.68 17.20 -31.88
C ARG A 53 -9.46 18.71 -31.71
N LEU A 54 -8.21 19.18 -31.69
CA LEU A 54 -7.89 20.58 -31.39
C LEU A 54 -8.58 21.60 -32.31
N PRO A 55 -8.65 21.42 -33.66
CA PRO A 55 -9.27 22.40 -34.56
C PRO A 55 -10.79 22.55 -34.39
N THR A 56 -11.47 21.51 -33.88
CA THR A 56 -12.93 21.48 -33.70
C THR A 56 -13.35 21.77 -32.25
N THR A 57 -12.38 21.97 -31.35
CA THR A 57 -12.65 22.25 -29.94
C THR A 57 -13.06 23.71 -29.74
N PRO A 58 -14.19 23.99 -29.06
CA PRO A 58 -14.60 25.36 -28.76
C PRO A 58 -13.52 26.14 -28.02
N ALA A 59 -13.37 27.42 -28.34
CA ALA A 59 -12.46 28.31 -27.61
C ALA A 59 -12.90 28.43 -26.14
N GLY A 60 -11.95 28.29 -25.21
CA GLY A 60 -12.21 28.37 -23.79
C GLY A 60 -11.48 27.29 -23.00
N TRP A 61 -12.15 26.77 -21.96
CA TRP A 61 -11.55 25.79 -21.06
C TRP A 61 -11.27 24.45 -21.75
N GLN A 62 -12.09 24.03 -22.72
CA GLN A 62 -11.90 22.78 -23.45
C GLN A 62 -10.58 22.80 -24.22
N THR A 63 -10.25 23.92 -24.88
CA THR A 63 -8.95 24.09 -25.55
C THR A 63 -7.79 23.96 -24.55
N SER A 64 -7.92 24.56 -23.36
CA SER A 64 -6.90 24.46 -22.31
C SER A 64 -6.66 23.01 -21.85
N GLU A 65 -7.74 22.23 -21.71
CA GLU A 65 -7.67 20.81 -21.35
C GLU A 65 -7.01 19.97 -22.46
N VAL A 66 -7.41 20.16 -23.73
CA VAL A 66 -6.78 19.48 -24.89
C VAL A 66 -5.28 19.80 -24.98
N VAL A 67 -4.93 21.09 -24.87
CA VAL A 67 -3.53 21.54 -24.90
C VAL A 67 -2.72 20.96 -23.72
N THR A 68 -3.33 20.83 -22.55
CA THR A 68 -2.71 20.18 -21.39
C THR A 68 -2.46 18.69 -21.64
N ASN A 69 -3.40 17.99 -22.27
CA ASN A 69 -3.22 16.60 -22.67
C ASN A 69 -2.09 16.42 -23.70
N LEU A 70 -2.04 17.28 -24.73
CA LEU A 70 -0.97 17.31 -25.73
C LEU A 70 0.39 17.43 -25.05
N TYR A 71 0.54 18.34 -24.08
CA TYR A 71 1.77 18.49 -23.30
C TYR A 71 2.16 17.22 -22.52
N LEU A 72 1.22 16.66 -21.75
CA LEU A 72 1.47 15.49 -20.89
C LEU A 72 1.81 14.22 -21.69
N LEU A 73 1.04 13.94 -22.76
CA LEU A 73 1.27 12.79 -23.61
C LEU A 73 2.60 12.91 -24.37
N SER A 74 2.90 14.09 -24.92
CA SER A 74 4.14 14.34 -25.65
C SER A 74 5.40 14.16 -24.82
N CYS A 75 5.39 14.67 -23.59
CA CYS A 75 6.50 14.49 -22.64
C CYS A 75 6.61 13.05 -22.15
N SER A 76 5.48 12.34 -22.04
CA SER A 76 5.46 10.91 -21.69
C SER A 76 6.11 10.06 -22.79
N LEU A 77 5.84 10.34 -24.07
CA LEU A 77 6.52 9.70 -25.20
C LEU A 77 8.03 9.94 -25.18
N LEU A 78 8.46 11.18 -24.92
CA LEU A 78 9.88 11.53 -24.78
C LEU A 78 10.54 10.74 -23.65
N ASN A 79 9.87 10.63 -22.49
CA ASN A 79 10.34 9.83 -21.36
C ASN A 79 10.42 8.33 -21.72
N GLY A 80 9.42 7.78 -22.42
CA GLY A 80 9.40 6.39 -22.87
C GLY A 80 10.58 6.07 -23.81
N ALA A 81 10.87 6.96 -24.75
CA ALA A 81 12.03 6.84 -25.64
C ALA A 81 13.35 6.89 -24.85
N ASP A 82 13.48 7.78 -23.86
CA ASP A 82 14.66 7.85 -22.99
C ASP A 82 14.86 6.58 -22.15
N GLU A 83 13.78 6.04 -21.58
CA GLU A 83 13.86 4.77 -20.83
C GLU A 83 14.23 3.59 -21.73
N TYR A 84 13.69 3.54 -22.93
CA TYR A 84 14.03 2.53 -23.93
C TYR A 84 15.50 2.60 -24.34
N LEU A 85 16.01 3.80 -24.63
CA LEU A 85 17.39 4.03 -25.05
C LEU A 85 18.40 3.78 -23.93
N ARG A 86 18.03 4.04 -22.67
CA ARG A 86 18.85 3.75 -21.49
C ARG A 86 19.08 2.24 -21.31
N GLY A 87 18.09 1.42 -21.62
CA GLY A 87 18.17 -0.03 -21.48
C GLY A 87 18.28 -0.49 -20.02
N HIS A 88 18.80 -1.70 -19.82
CA HIS A 88 18.85 -2.31 -18.49
C HIS A 88 20.08 -1.91 -17.69
N THR A 89 19.90 -1.65 -16.39
CA THR A 89 20.96 -1.38 -15.41
C THR A 89 20.97 -2.48 -14.35
N LEU A 90 22.09 -3.19 -14.19
CA LEU A 90 22.17 -4.23 -13.15
C LEU A 90 22.36 -3.58 -11.77
N ARG A 91 21.55 -3.97 -10.78
CA ARG A 91 21.80 -3.59 -9.38
C ARG A 91 21.78 -4.82 -8.48
N LEU A 92 22.97 -5.32 -8.17
CA LEU A 92 23.14 -6.32 -7.12
C LEU A 92 23.13 -5.64 -5.73
N PRO A 93 22.54 -6.28 -4.70
CA PRO A 93 22.74 -5.88 -3.31
C PRO A 93 24.24 -5.75 -3.00
N ALA A 94 24.64 -4.71 -2.25
CA ALA A 94 26.05 -4.40 -2.02
C ALA A 94 26.86 -5.58 -1.43
N GLN A 95 26.23 -6.44 -0.63
CA GLN A 95 26.86 -7.64 -0.07
C GLN A 95 27.17 -8.70 -1.15
N LEU A 96 26.26 -8.91 -2.10
CA LEU A 96 26.47 -9.81 -3.24
C LEU A 96 27.49 -9.21 -4.21
N ALA A 97 27.41 -7.90 -4.47
CA ALA A 97 28.34 -7.19 -5.36
C ALA A 97 29.79 -7.17 -4.84
N ARG A 98 30.01 -7.24 -3.51
CA ARG A 98 31.35 -7.28 -2.90
C ARG A 98 32.03 -8.65 -3.00
N GLY A 99 31.25 -9.73 -3.08
CA GLY A 99 31.76 -11.08 -3.26
C GLY A 99 32.44 -11.28 -4.63
N ARG A 100 33.44 -12.17 -4.70
CA ARG A 100 34.09 -12.59 -5.96
C ARG A 100 33.08 -13.02 -7.05
N PRO A 101 32.07 -13.87 -6.78
CA PRO A 101 31.09 -14.25 -7.81
C PRO A 101 30.20 -13.08 -8.27
N GLY A 102 29.84 -12.14 -7.39
CA GLY A 102 29.04 -10.98 -7.76
C GLY A 102 29.80 -9.96 -8.61
N ARG A 103 31.11 -9.77 -8.37
CA ARG A 103 31.98 -8.95 -9.23
C ARG A 103 32.15 -9.56 -10.62
N ILE A 104 32.28 -10.87 -10.71
CA ILE A 104 32.35 -11.60 -11.98
C ILE A 104 31.01 -11.49 -12.72
N ALA A 105 29.88 -11.69 -12.04
CA ALA A 105 28.54 -11.55 -12.63
C ALA A 105 28.25 -10.13 -13.15
N LEU A 106 28.70 -9.09 -12.44
CA LEU A 106 28.63 -7.71 -12.90
C LEU A 106 29.48 -7.48 -14.17
N ARG A 107 30.73 -7.96 -14.16
CA ARG A 107 31.70 -7.73 -15.24
C ARG A 107 31.35 -8.50 -16.52
N VAL A 108 30.93 -9.76 -16.40
CA VAL A 108 30.52 -10.63 -17.51
C VAL A 108 29.21 -10.16 -18.15
N LYS A 109 28.35 -9.45 -17.42
CA LYS A 109 27.04 -9.03 -17.94
C LYS A 109 27.00 -7.58 -18.41
N GLU A 110 27.83 -6.67 -17.90
CA GLU A 110 28.03 -5.37 -18.55
C GLU A 110 28.47 -5.54 -20.01
N SER A 111 29.28 -6.57 -20.33
CA SER A 111 29.62 -6.88 -21.72
C SER A 111 28.49 -7.55 -22.51
N VAL A 112 27.62 -8.34 -21.88
CA VAL A 112 26.52 -9.07 -22.57
C VAL A 112 25.27 -8.21 -22.77
N ILE A 113 24.92 -7.34 -21.82
CA ILE A 113 23.77 -6.40 -21.95
C ILE A 113 24.07 -5.31 -22.98
N ASP A 114 25.32 -4.82 -23.03
CA ASP A 114 25.74 -3.85 -24.06
C ASP A 114 25.78 -4.48 -25.46
N ASN A 115 25.98 -5.81 -25.55
CA ASN A 115 26.01 -6.56 -26.81
C ASN A 115 24.66 -7.12 -27.26
N PHE A 116 23.55 -6.91 -26.53
CA PHE A 116 22.21 -7.21 -27.04
C PHE A 116 21.75 -6.04 -27.92
N PRO A 117 21.89 -6.14 -29.26
CA PRO A 117 21.55 -5.04 -30.14
C PRO A 117 20.02 -5.04 -30.21
N LYS A 118 19.38 -4.09 -29.51
CA LYS A 118 18.02 -3.73 -29.90
C LYS A 118 18.11 -3.10 -31.29
N ARG A 119 17.72 -3.86 -32.32
CA ARG A 119 17.57 -3.36 -33.69
C ARG A 119 16.75 -2.05 -33.62
N GLY A 120 17.20 -1.00 -34.31
CA GLY A 120 16.47 0.28 -34.37
C GLY A 120 16.85 1.35 -33.33
N ARG A 121 17.83 1.16 -32.43
CA ARG A 121 18.24 2.24 -31.50
C ARG A 121 18.64 3.55 -32.17
N TRP A 122 19.28 3.50 -33.33
CA TRP A 122 19.63 4.71 -34.09
C TRP A 122 18.38 5.41 -34.63
N GLN A 123 17.42 4.65 -35.16
CA GLN A 123 16.12 5.14 -35.61
C GLN A 123 15.35 5.82 -34.47
N VAL A 124 15.29 5.18 -33.29
CA VAL A 124 14.64 5.76 -32.11
C VAL A 124 15.33 7.05 -31.65
N ARG A 125 16.66 7.15 -31.76
CA ARG A 125 17.39 8.40 -31.46
C ARG A 125 17.04 9.50 -32.43
N ARG A 126 17.13 9.22 -33.74
CA ARG A 126 16.78 10.18 -34.79
C ARG A 126 15.34 10.67 -34.64
N TRP A 127 14.43 9.74 -34.34
CA TRP A 127 13.03 10.08 -34.04
C TRP A 127 12.93 10.97 -32.80
N LYS A 128 13.59 10.61 -31.69
CA LYS A 128 13.60 11.41 -30.45
C LYS A 128 14.09 12.84 -30.70
N ASP A 129 15.19 12.99 -31.43
CA ASP A 129 15.77 14.31 -31.71
C ASP A 129 14.82 15.16 -32.59
N GLY A 130 14.20 14.54 -33.61
CA GLY A 130 13.14 15.18 -34.40
C GLY A 130 11.89 15.52 -33.59
N TRP A 131 11.50 14.63 -32.67
CA TRP A 131 10.36 14.83 -31.78
C TRP A 131 10.59 16.01 -30.84
N GLN A 132 11.76 16.09 -30.20
CA GLN A 132 12.14 17.24 -29.37
C GLN A 132 12.11 18.54 -30.17
N SER A 133 12.57 18.54 -31.42
CA SER A 133 12.50 19.72 -32.28
C SER A 133 11.07 20.15 -32.59
N ALA A 134 10.16 19.20 -32.86
CA ALA A 134 8.74 19.51 -33.08
C ALA A 134 8.06 20.03 -31.80
N LEU A 135 8.46 19.54 -30.63
CA LEU A 135 7.97 20.02 -29.34
C LEU A 135 8.46 21.43 -29.00
N ASP A 136 9.64 21.83 -29.49
CA ASP A 136 10.16 23.18 -29.23
C ASP A 136 9.18 24.24 -29.74
N ASP A 137 8.64 24.11 -30.95
CA ASP A 137 7.65 25.03 -31.53
C ASP A 137 6.33 25.03 -30.73
N PHE A 138 5.84 23.85 -30.36
CA PHE A 138 4.59 23.72 -29.59
C PHE A 138 4.72 24.32 -28.19
N PHE A 139 5.85 24.11 -27.51
CA PHE A 139 6.07 24.63 -26.16
C PHE A 139 6.33 26.13 -26.13
N VAL A 140 6.83 26.73 -27.21
CA VAL A 140 6.89 28.20 -27.37
C VAL A 140 5.48 28.77 -27.40
N ALA A 141 4.58 28.20 -28.21
CA ALA A 141 3.17 28.61 -28.23
C ALA A 141 2.49 28.37 -26.86
N LEU A 142 2.81 27.24 -26.21
CA LEU A 142 2.29 26.89 -24.88
C LEU A 142 2.71 27.86 -23.77
N ALA A 143 3.87 28.51 -23.92
CA ALA A 143 4.40 29.48 -22.95
C ALA A 143 3.75 30.87 -23.09
N GLY A 144 3.02 31.13 -24.18
CA GLY A 144 2.22 32.33 -24.36
C GLY A 144 0.94 32.34 -23.51
N ASP A 145 0.39 33.53 -23.27
CA ASP A 145 -0.80 33.71 -22.43
C ASP A 145 -2.14 33.50 -23.17
N ASP A 146 -2.11 33.38 -24.50
CA ASP A 146 -3.32 33.19 -25.34
C ASP A 146 -3.57 31.70 -25.63
N ALA A 147 -4.79 31.25 -25.36
CA ALA A 147 -5.24 29.87 -25.55
C ALA A 147 -6.05 29.68 -26.85
N ALA A 148 -5.96 30.58 -27.81
CA ALA A 148 -6.63 30.45 -29.11
C ALA A 148 -6.14 29.20 -29.87
N PRO A 149 -7.05 28.31 -30.36
CA PRO A 149 -6.66 27.10 -31.10
C PRO A 149 -5.75 27.37 -32.30
N ALA A 150 -5.93 28.51 -32.97
CA ALA A 150 -5.18 28.90 -34.17
C ALA A 150 -3.66 28.96 -33.94
N LEU A 151 -3.21 29.32 -32.73
CA LEU A 151 -1.79 29.43 -32.38
C LEU A 151 -1.06 28.08 -32.38
N PHE A 152 -1.81 26.98 -32.23
CA PHE A 152 -1.26 25.64 -32.07
C PHE A 152 -1.30 24.80 -33.35
N LEU A 153 -2.02 25.24 -34.40
CA LEU A 153 -2.27 24.44 -35.60
C LEU A 153 -0.99 24.06 -36.37
N GLU A 154 -0.05 25.00 -36.51
CA GLU A 154 1.21 24.74 -37.22
C GLU A 154 2.16 23.83 -36.41
N PRO A 155 2.41 24.08 -35.11
CA PRO A 155 3.20 23.17 -34.28
C PRO A 155 2.63 21.75 -34.24
N VAL A 156 1.31 21.63 -34.09
CA VAL A 156 0.62 20.33 -34.02
C VAL A 156 0.71 19.57 -35.34
N ARG A 157 0.68 20.24 -36.49
CA ARG A 157 0.88 19.60 -37.80
C ARG A 157 2.28 18.96 -37.90
N ARG A 158 3.33 19.63 -37.40
CA ARG A 158 4.69 19.07 -37.35
C ARG A 158 4.76 17.84 -36.43
N MET A 159 4.12 17.91 -35.26
CA MET A 159 4.03 16.78 -34.34
C MET A 159 3.33 15.59 -35.00
N SER A 160 2.19 15.81 -35.68
CA SER A 160 1.46 14.76 -36.39
C SER A 160 2.34 14.01 -37.40
N GLY A 161 3.15 14.74 -38.18
CA GLY A 161 4.10 14.13 -39.13
C GLY A 161 5.13 13.20 -38.45
N MET A 162 5.59 13.54 -37.24
CA MET A 162 6.52 12.70 -36.48
C MET A 162 5.87 11.46 -35.87
N LEU A 163 4.56 11.47 -35.62
CA LEU A 163 3.81 10.30 -35.12
C LEU A 163 3.61 9.22 -36.18
N GLN A 164 3.70 9.56 -37.47
CA GLN A 164 3.59 8.61 -38.59
C GLN A 164 4.88 7.80 -38.83
N VAL A 165 5.98 8.14 -38.14
CA VAL A 165 7.24 7.41 -38.28
C VAL A 165 7.12 6.04 -37.61
N GLU A 166 7.39 4.97 -38.36
CA GLU A 166 7.40 3.62 -37.81
C GLU A 166 8.45 3.47 -36.69
N LEU A 167 8.01 3.00 -35.53
CA LEU A 167 8.84 2.75 -34.36
C LEU A 167 8.93 1.24 -34.06
N PRO A 168 10.05 0.76 -33.45
CA PRO A 168 10.19 -0.65 -33.11
C PRO A 168 9.06 -1.16 -32.19
N ALA A 169 8.54 -2.36 -32.47
CA ALA A 169 7.47 -2.97 -31.68
C ALA A 169 7.80 -3.11 -30.18
N ASP A 170 9.07 -3.34 -29.85
CA ASP A 170 9.49 -3.43 -28.45
C ASP A 170 9.49 -2.06 -27.74
N LEU A 171 9.65 -0.94 -28.47
CA LEU A 171 9.42 0.41 -27.95
C LEU A 171 7.93 0.68 -27.77
N LEU A 172 7.10 0.32 -28.75
CA LEU A 172 5.64 0.53 -28.68
C LEU A 172 5.02 -0.18 -27.46
N SER A 173 5.58 -1.31 -27.04
CA SER A 173 5.15 -2.06 -25.85
C SER A 173 5.61 -1.47 -24.51
N VAL A 174 6.51 -0.47 -24.49
CA VAL A 174 7.03 0.14 -23.26
C VAL A 174 5.90 0.89 -22.55
N ARG A 175 5.64 0.53 -21.29
CA ARG A 175 4.72 1.26 -20.41
C ARG A 175 5.33 2.57 -19.94
N LEU A 176 4.52 3.62 -19.96
CA LEU A 176 4.90 4.97 -19.57
C LEU A 176 4.67 5.19 -18.08
N GLY A 177 5.63 5.87 -17.44
CA GLY A 177 5.50 6.26 -16.05
C GLY A 177 4.56 7.46 -15.90
N VAL A 178 3.70 7.44 -14.89
CA VAL A 178 2.83 8.58 -14.58
C VAL A 178 3.63 9.67 -13.84
N PRO A 179 3.67 10.91 -14.34
CA PRO A 179 4.45 11.99 -13.72
C PRO A 179 3.79 12.45 -12.43
N SER A 180 4.40 12.13 -11.28
CA SER A 180 3.82 12.46 -9.97
C SER A 180 3.59 13.95 -9.72
N ALA A 181 4.36 14.83 -10.37
CA ALA A 181 4.14 16.29 -10.34
C ALA A 181 2.69 16.64 -10.70
N PHE A 182 2.22 16.14 -11.84
CA PHE A 182 0.94 16.50 -12.44
C PHE A 182 -0.20 15.57 -12.00
N SER A 183 0.07 14.36 -11.54
CA SER A 183 -0.99 13.44 -11.11
C SER A 183 -1.40 13.58 -9.65
N ARG A 184 -0.50 13.99 -8.75
CA ARG A 184 -0.77 13.94 -7.29
C ARG A 184 -0.07 14.98 -6.43
N LEU A 185 0.80 15.82 -7.01
CA LEU A 185 1.49 16.88 -6.28
C LEU A 185 0.95 18.27 -6.67
N ASP A 186 -0.18 18.32 -7.38
CA ASP A 186 -0.92 19.54 -7.72
C ASP A 186 -0.17 20.60 -8.52
N LEU A 187 0.96 20.22 -9.12
CA LEU A 187 1.66 21.06 -10.07
C LEU A 187 0.97 21.05 -11.43
N THR A 188 1.07 22.16 -12.11
CA THR A 188 0.56 22.43 -13.47
C THR A 188 1.71 22.86 -14.38
N ARG A 189 1.46 22.95 -15.68
CA ARG A 189 2.43 23.52 -16.64
C ARG A 189 2.82 24.96 -16.28
N SER A 190 1.87 25.74 -15.76
CA SER A 190 2.09 27.13 -15.35
C SER A 190 3.09 27.24 -14.20
N ASP A 191 3.14 26.25 -13.31
CA ASP A 191 4.10 26.24 -12.20
C ASP A 191 5.52 26.00 -12.69
N VAL A 192 5.69 25.17 -13.72
CA VAL A 192 7.00 24.95 -14.37
C VAL A 192 7.48 26.23 -15.06
N LEU A 193 6.60 26.96 -15.74
CA LEU A 193 6.93 28.24 -16.38
C LEU A 193 7.24 29.33 -15.35
N THR A 194 6.47 29.42 -14.28
CA THR A 194 6.73 30.35 -13.17
C THR A 194 8.07 30.05 -12.51
N LEU A 195 8.37 28.78 -12.27
CA LEU A 195 9.70 28.34 -11.81
C LEU A 195 10.78 28.79 -12.82
N GLY A 196 10.55 28.60 -14.12
CA GLY A 196 11.36 29.14 -15.22
C GLY A 196 11.69 30.63 -15.06
N ARG A 197 10.67 31.47 -14.86
CA ARG A 197 10.80 32.92 -14.67
C ARG A 197 11.63 33.27 -13.43
N GLU A 198 11.48 32.54 -12.33
CA GLU A 198 12.31 32.72 -11.12
C GLU A 198 13.80 32.46 -11.39
N PHE A 199 14.11 31.49 -12.24
CA PHE A 199 15.49 31.23 -12.62
C PHE A 199 16.08 32.38 -13.44
N LEU A 200 15.31 32.94 -14.38
CA LEU A 200 15.75 34.09 -15.18
C LEU A 200 16.08 35.31 -14.31
N LEU A 201 15.30 35.54 -13.25
CA LEU A 201 15.56 36.63 -12.29
C LEU A 201 16.84 36.40 -11.49
N LYS A 202 17.12 35.17 -11.06
CA LYS A 202 18.31 34.84 -10.25
C LYS A 202 19.58 34.62 -11.07
N CYS A 203 19.44 34.24 -12.35
CA CYS A 203 20.52 33.98 -13.28
C CYS A 203 20.26 34.74 -14.60
N PRO A 204 20.46 36.07 -14.63
CA PRO A 204 20.10 36.91 -15.78
C PRO A 204 21.06 36.78 -16.97
N ASP A 205 22.25 36.20 -16.79
CA ASP A 205 23.24 36.08 -17.85
C ASP A 205 22.88 34.96 -18.84
N LYS A 206 22.29 35.36 -19.96
CA LYS A 206 21.85 34.50 -21.07
C LYS A 206 22.98 34.09 -22.02
N SER A 207 24.21 34.60 -21.82
CA SER A 207 25.37 34.29 -22.67
C SER A 207 26.00 32.94 -22.34
N HIS A 208 25.86 32.48 -21.09
CA HIS A 208 26.40 31.21 -20.64
C HIS A 208 25.52 30.03 -21.08
N PRO A 209 26.12 28.93 -21.59
CA PRO A 209 25.37 27.76 -21.98
C PRO A 209 24.75 27.04 -20.77
N ILE A 210 23.52 26.57 -20.90
CA ILE A 210 22.79 25.89 -19.81
C ILE A 210 22.33 24.48 -20.21
N LEU A 211 22.53 23.52 -19.30
CA LEU A 211 22.08 22.14 -19.41
C LEU A 211 20.98 21.89 -18.37
N LEU A 212 19.77 21.62 -18.85
CA LEU A 212 18.63 21.20 -18.04
C LEU A 212 18.70 19.68 -17.80
N LEU A 213 19.03 19.28 -16.58
CA LEU A 213 19.14 17.88 -16.18
C LEU A 213 17.84 17.44 -15.49
N GLY A 214 16.93 16.87 -16.28
CA GLY A 214 15.71 16.24 -15.81
C GLY A 214 16.01 14.97 -15.01
N LEU A 215 15.45 14.86 -13.82
CA LEU A 215 15.49 13.60 -13.06
C LEU A 215 14.20 12.83 -13.31
N ARG A 216 14.32 11.54 -13.69
CA ARG A 216 13.19 10.58 -13.79
C ARG A 216 12.02 11.16 -14.61
N THR A 217 10.80 10.64 -14.41
CA THR A 217 9.64 10.98 -15.25
C THR A 217 9.24 12.45 -15.20
N ALA A 218 9.14 13.04 -14.01
CA ALA A 218 8.71 14.43 -13.85
C ALA A 218 9.78 15.40 -14.37
N GLY A 219 11.06 15.12 -14.13
CA GLY A 219 12.16 15.91 -14.65
C GLY A 219 12.17 15.98 -16.18
N THR A 220 11.81 14.91 -16.90
CA THR A 220 11.68 14.95 -18.38
C THR A 220 10.68 16.01 -18.84
N HIS A 221 9.51 16.07 -18.18
CA HIS A 221 8.47 17.05 -18.51
C HIS A 221 8.96 18.48 -18.26
N PHE A 222 9.62 18.69 -17.12
CA PHE A 222 10.14 20.00 -16.73
C PHE A 222 11.25 20.44 -17.68
N SER A 223 12.24 19.58 -17.94
CA SER A 223 13.37 19.92 -18.79
C SER A 223 12.95 20.17 -20.23
N ALA A 224 11.94 19.46 -20.75
CA ALA A 224 11.47 19.65 -22.11
C ALA A 224 10.75 20.99 -22.29
N LEU A 225 9.85 21.35 -21.37
CA LEU A 225 9.16 22.65 -21.39
C LEU A 225 10.12 23.82 -21.17
N LEU A 226 11.01 23.71 -20.18
CA LEU A 226 11.99 24.75 -19.86
C LEU A 226 13.04 24.93 -20.97
N HIS A 227 13.35 23.88 -21.72
CA HIS A 227 14.28 23.97 -22.86
C HIS A 227 13.77 24.94 -23.91
N SER A 228 12.52 24.79 -24.33
CA SER A 228 11.87 25.65 -25.32
C SER A 228 11.65 27.05 -24.77
N PHE A 229 11.20 27.16 -23.51
CA PHE A 229 11.02 28.44 -22.84
C PHE A 229 12.32 29.26 -22.77
N PHE A 230 13.45 28.66 -22.36
CA PHE A 230 14.73 29.39 -22.28
C PHE A 230 15.27 29.80 -23.66
N LYS A 231 15.04 29.00 -24.70
CA LYS A 231 15.36 29.39 -26.08
C LYS A 231 14.54 30.60 -26.52
N ALA A 232 13.23 30.60 -26.27
CA ALA A 232 12.34 31.72 -26.58
C ALA A 232 12.75 33.00 -25.83
N GLU A 233 13.18 32.86 -24.58
CA GLU A 233 13.68 33.94 -23.74
C GLU A 233 15.09 34.43 -24.11
N GLY A 234 15.72 33.89 -25.16
CA GLY A 234 16.97 34.39 -25.74
C GLY A 234 18.25 33.77 -25.21
N TYR A 235 18.22 32.59 -24.56
CA TYR A 235 19.46 31.86 -24.26
C TYR A 235 20.12 31.36 -25.54
N ARG A 236 21.41 31.70 -25.72
CA ARG A 236 22.16 31.33 -26.95
C ARG A 236 22.34 29.82 -27.12
N ARG A 237 22.52 29.10 -26.02
CA ARG A 237 22.81 27.65 -26.02
C ARG A 237 22.10 26.97 -24.84
N VAL A 238 21.05 26.22 -25.15
CA VAL A 238 20.29 25.41 -24.19
C VAL A 238 20.38 23.96 -24.62
N ALA A 239 20.65 23.07 -23.67
CA ALA A 239 20.59 21.62 -23.85
C ALA A 239 19.71 20.98 -22.77
N SER A 240 19.14 19.82 -23.05
CA SER A 240 18.38 19.04 -22.08
C SER A 240 18.80 17.57 -22.07
N MET A 241 18.77 16.96 -20.88
CA MET A 241 19.09 15.54 -20.68
C MET A 241 18.29 15.00 -19.50
N THR A 242 17.90 13.72 -19.57
CA THR A 242 17.23 13.02 -18.46
C THR A 242 18.10 11.90 -17.88
N ILE A 243 18.16 11.77 -16.55
CA ILE A 243 18.83 10.65 -15.85
C ILE A 243 17.95 9.99 -14.78
N GLN A 244 18.30 8.76 -14.37
CA GLN A 244 17.71 8.08 -13.21
C GLN A 244 18.76 7.86 -12.10
N PRO A 245 18.92 8.80 -11.15
CA PRO A 245 20.04 8.78 -10.20
C PRO A 245 20.16 7.48 -9.40
N LYS A 246 19.06 6.90 -8.93
CA LYS A 246 19.05 5.65 -8.14
C LYS A 246 19.48 4.40 -8.92
N LYS A 247 19.44 4.44 -10.26
CA LYS A 247 19.97 3.39 -11.15
C LYS A 247 21.43 3.65 -11.52
N GLY A 248 21.88 4.90 -11.38
CA GLY A 248 23.16 5.39 -11.88
C GLY A 248 23.09 5.72 -13.38
N PRO A 249 23.92 6.66 -13.87
CA PRO A 249 23.98 7.00 -15.28
C PRO A 249 24.66 5.88 -16.07
N SER A 250 24.10 5.55 -17.22
CA SER A 250 24.68 4.70 -18.26
C SER A 250 26.02 5.26 -18.74
N ARG A 251 26.83 4.43 -19.40
CA ARG A 251 28.12 4.87 -19.99
C ARG A 251 27.95 6.05 -20.94
N ARG A 252 26.85 6.08 -21.69
CA ARG A 252 26.51 7.17 -22.60
C ARG A 252 26.15 8.45 -21.85
N GLU A 253 25.22 8.38 -20.90
CA GLU A 253 24.82 9.55 -20.09
C GLU A 253 26.04 10.15 -19.37
N ARG A 254 26.98 9.33 -18.89
CA ARG A 254 28.25 9.80 -18.31
C ARG A 254 29.11 10.57 -19.31
N ARG A 255 29.27 10.06 -20.55
CA ARG A 255 30.06 10.72 -21.59
C ARG A 255 29.42 12.04 -22.03
N GLU A 256 28.11 12.06 -22.21
CA GLU A 256 27.38 13.27 -22.58
C GLU A 256 27.45 14.33 -21.46
N LEU A 257 27.28 13.94 -20.19
CA LEU A 257 27.49 14.84 -19.05
C LEU A 257 28.92 15.40 -19.02
N ALA A 258 29.94 14.56 -19.22
CA ALA A 258 31.34 15.01 -19.25
C ALA A 258 31.62 15.95 -20.42
N ASN A 259 31.00 15.72 -21.58
CA ASN A 259 31.11 16.60 -22.73
C ASN A 259 30.53 17.99 -22.42
N TYR A 260 29.32 18.06 -21.86
CA TYR A 260 28.72 19.35 -21.46
C TYR A 260 29.53 20.07 -20.38
N ALA A 261 30.11 19.34 -19.43
CA ALA A 261 31.03 19.90 -18.45
C ALA A 261 32.25 20.55 -19.13
N SER A 262 32.88 19.85 -20.09
CA SER A 262 34.04 20.36 -20.83
C SER A 262 33.72 21.59 -21.70
N LEU A 263 32.48 21.71 -22.17
CA LEU A 263 31.98 22.85 -22.94
C LEU A 263 31.55 24.03 -22.06
N GLY A 264 31.75 23.95 -20.75
CA GLY A 264 31.51 25.03 -19.81
C GLY A 264 30.04 25.29 -19.48
N PHE A 265 29.15 24.30 -19.63
CA PHE A 265 27.73 24.45 -19.32
C PHE A 265 27.49 24.68 -17.82
N THR A 266 26.51 25.52 -17.51
CA THR A 266 25.86 25.57 -16.19
C THR A 266 24.79 24.49 -16.13
N LEU A 267 24.81 23.66 -15.09
CA LEU A 267 23.88 22.55 -14.91
C LEU A 267 22.70 22.98 -14.03
N ALA A 268 21.48 22.88 -14.53
CA ALA A 268 20.26 23.10 -13.75
C ALA A 268 19.49 21.77 -13.58
N ILE A 269 19.46 21.25 -12.36
CA ILE A 269 18.79 19.99 -12.01
C ILE A 269 17.30 20.26 -11.77
N VAL A 270 16.42 19.61 -12.53
CA VAL A 270 14.95 19.80 -12.47
C VAL A 270 14.21 18.47 -12.21
N ASP A 271 13.18 18.52 -11.37
CA ASP A 271 12.36 17.37 -10.97
C ASP A 271 11.09 17.85 -10.22
N ASP A 272 10.23 16.91 -9.84
CA ASP A 272 9.14 17.18 -8.89
C ASP A 272 9.67 17.47 -7.46
N PRO A 273 8.87 18.16 -6.61
CA PRO A 273 9.28 18.58 -5.27
C PRO A 273 9.84 17.42 -4.43
N PRO A 274 11.08 17.52 -3.91
CA PRO A 274 11.76 16.39 -3.28
C PRO A 274 11.20 16.05 -1.90
N ASN A 275 11.28 14.78 -1.51
CA ASN A 275 10.84 14.34 -0.16
C ASN A 275 11.88 14.61 0.94
N SER A 276 13.17 14.42 0.63
CA SER A 276 14.27 14.52 1.60
C SER A 276 15.57 15.03 1.00
N GLY A 277 15.53 15.54 -0.24
CA GLY A 277 16.70 16.00 -0.99
C GLY A 277 17.69 14.91 -1.47
N GLY A 278 17.64 13.68 -0.93
CA GLY A 278 18.68 12.66 -1.20
C GLY A 278 18.90 12.28 -2.67
N THR A 279 17.85 12.30 -3.51
CA THR A 279 17.99 12.08 -4.96
C THR A 279 18.74 13.24 -5.64
N ILE A 280 18.54 14.47 -5.15
CA ILE A 280 19.21 15.67 -5.66
C ILE A 280 20.68 15.63 -5.31
N VAL A 281 21.02 15.27 -4.06
CA VAL A 281 22.41 15.07 -3.62
C VAL A 281 23.12 14.02 -4.48
N LEU A 282 22.44 12.91 -4.80
CA LEU A 282 22.99 11.88 -5.68
C LEU A 282 23.20 12.40 -7.12
N ALA A 283 22.29 13.24 -7.64
CA ALA A 283 22.44 13.86 -8.95
C ALA A 283 23.62 14.86 -8.98
N ILE A 284 23.81 15.63 -7.90
CA ILE A 284 24.97 16.52 -7.75
C ILE A 284 26.28 15.70 -7.72
N ASP A 285 26.35 14.59 -6.98
CA ASP A 285 27.53 13.70 -6.98
C ASP A 285 27.81 13.13 -8.38
N ILE A 286 26.77 12.72 -9.12
CA ILE A 286 26.89 12.28 -10.51
C ILE A 286 27.48 13.40 -11.40
N ALA A 287 26.97 14.63 -11.29
CA ALA A 287 27.44 15.77 -12.07
C ALA A 287 28.89 16.15 -11.73
N ARG A 288 29.26 16.19 -10.44
CA ARG A 288 30.64 16.45 -10.02
C ARG A 288 31.61 15.43 -10.58
N ARG A 289 31.26 14.14 -10.53
CA ARG A 289 32.09 13.07 -11.11
C ARG A 289 32.21 13.13 -12.63
N ALA A 290 31.28 13.80 -13.30
CA ALA A 290 31.36 14.07 -14.73
C ALA A 290 32.24 15.29 -15.07
N GLY A 291 32.64 16.10 -14.08
CA GLY A 291 33.54 17.24 -14.26
C GLY A 291 32.90 18.62 -14.08
N PHE A 292 31.65 18.72 -13.65
CA PHE A 292 31.04 20.02 -13.34
C PHE A 292 31.59 20.62 -12.05
N ASP A 293 31.94 21.90 -12.08
CA ASP A 293 32.21 22.70 -10.88
C ASP A 293 30.93 22.88 -10.07
N LEU A 294 31.03 22.73 -8.75
CA LEU A 294 29.95 22.98 -7.79
C LEU A 294 29.32 24.36 -7.94
N ALA A 295 30.11 25.40 -8.27
CA ALA A 295 29.58 26.75 -8.49
C ALA A 295 28.63 26.84 -9.69
N ARG A 296 28.79 25.93 -10.67
CA ARG A 296 28.01 25.85 -11.90
C ARG A 296 26.87 24.83 -11.84
N ILE A 297 26.63 24.20 -10.68
CA ILE A 297 25.49 23.32 -10.47
C ILE A 297 24.41 24.10 -9.71
N LYS A 298 23.18 24.08 -10.21
CA LYS A 298 21.99 24.66 -9.60
C LYS A 298 20.92 23.59 -9.40
N ALA A 299 20.32 23.55 -8.22
CA ALA A 299 19.15 22.74 -7.91
C ALA A 299 17.91 23.62 -8.13
N PHE A 300 17.08 23.25 -9.11
CA PHE A 300 16.02 24.08 -9.65
C PHE A 300 14.67 23.36 -9.59
N LEU A 301 14.01 23.46 -8.43
CA LEU A 301 12.96 22.53 -8.01
C LEU A 301 11.89 23.27 -7.19
N PRO A 302 10.59 22.97 -7.34
CA PRO A 302 9.58 23.54 -6.44
C PRO A 302 9.66 22.95 -5.02
N THR A 303 9.20 23.70 -4.01
CA THR A 303 9.12 23.27 -2.60
C THR A 303 7.75 22.65 -2.32
N HIS A 304 7.68 21.51 -1.63
CA HIS A 304 6.41 20.91 -1.20
C HIS A 304 6.05 21.35 0.23
N PRO A 305 4.76 21.63 0.55
CA PRO A 305 4.33 22.06 1.90
C PRO A 305 4.77 21.14 3.04
N ALA A 306 4.69 19.83 2.82
CA ALA A 306 5.11 18.82 3.81
C ALA A 306 6.63 18.76 4.07
N THR A 307 7.46 19.37 3.22
CA THR A 307 8.92 19.28 3.30
C THR A 307 9.56 20.63 2.95
N PRO A 308 9.27 21.70 3.70
CA PRO A 308 9.75 23.05 3.36
C PRO A 308 11.29 23.14 3.46
N ASN A 309 11.88 22.40 4.40
CA ASN A 309 13.31 22.44 4.68
C ASN A 309 14.13 21.40 3.90
N TRP A 310 13.64 20.90 2.76
CA TRP A 310 14.34 19.86 1.98
C TRP A 310 15.73 20.31 1.50
N ALA A 311 15.90 21.62 1.30
CA ALA A 311 17.10 22.26 0.78
C ALA A 311 18.13 22.64 1.86
N ALA A 312 17.84 22.46 3.15
CA ALA A 312 18.68 22.94 4.26
C ALA A 312 20.12 22.40 4.29
N THR A 313 20.41 21.33 3.54
CA THR A 313 21.75 20.73 3.42
C THR A 313 22.54 21.23 2.20
N LEU A 314 21.92 22.07 1.36
CA LEU A 314 22.53 22.64 0.16
C LEU A 314 22.86 24.11 0.39
N PRO A 315 23.93 24.66 -0.22
CA PRO A 315 24.22 26.09 -0.12
C PRO A 315 23.10 26.92 -0.76
N ASP A 316 22.67 28.01 -0.12
CA ASP A 316 21.55 28.86 -0.61
C ASP A 316 21.72 29.31 -2.06
N ARG A 317 22.94 29.71 -2.44
CA ARG A 317 23.29 30.13 -3.81
C ARG A 317 23.14 29.04 -4.88
N MET A 318 22.98 27.78 -4.48
CA MET A 318 22.76 26.63 -5.36
C MET A 318 21.28 26.41 -5.67
N VAL A 319 20.36 26.93 -4.84
CA VAL A 319 18.95 26.52 -4.87
C VAL A 319 18.07 27.64 -5.44
N VAL A 320 17.28 27.29 -6.44
CA VAL A 320 16.18 28.11 -6.97
C VAL A 320 14.90 27.30 -6.80
N THR A 321 13.94 27.85 -6.05
CA THR A 321 12.69 27.16 -5.71
C THR A 321 11.47 28.03 -5.97
N LEU A 322 10.31 27.37 -6.06
CA LEU A 322 8.98 27.95 -6.12
C LEU A 322 8.20 27.49 -4.89
N GLU A 323 7.80 28.43 -4.04
CA GLU A 323 7.05 28.16 -2.82
C GLU A 323 5.60 27.70 -3.12
N PRO A 324 5.01 26.84 -2.26
CA PRO A 324 3.68 26.26 -2.51
C PRO A 324 2.57 27.29 -2.72
N GLU A 325 2.61 28.40 -1.99
CA GLU A 325 1.60 29.47 -2.05
C GLU A 325 1.53 30.13 -3.42
N ARG A 326 2.61 30.02 -4.20
CA ARG A 326 2.74 30.55 -5.56
C ARG A 326 2.30 29.56 -6.63
N TRP A 327 1.86 28.36 -6.25
CA TRP A 327 1.38 27.37 -7.22
C TRP A 327 0.02 27.77 -7.78
N ARG A 328 -0.23 27.47 -9.06
CA ARG A 328 -1.45 27.82 -9.78
C ARG A 328 -2.70 27.36 -9.04
N LYS A 329 -2.72 26.13 -8.53
CA LYS A 329 -3.89 25.59 -7.82
C LYS A 329 -4.16 26.26 -6.47
N HIS A 330 -3.14 26.82 -5.81
CA HIS A 330 -3.36 27.64 -4.61
C HIS A 330 -4.14 28.91 -4.96
N HIS A 331 -3.80 29.57 -6.08
CA HIS A 331 -4.54 30.73 -6.57
C HIS A 331 -5.97 30.38 -7.01
N LEU A 332 -6.18 29.23 -7.64
CA LEU A 332 -7.52 28.77 -8.05
C LEU A 332 -8.45 28.47 -6.85
N LEU A 333 -7.88 28.19 -5.67
CA LEU A 333 -8.63 28.02 -4.42
C LEU A 333 -8.71 29.30 -3.58
N ALA A 334 -8.32 30.46 -4.14
CA ALA A 334 -8.67 31.74 -3.54
C ALA A 334 -10.20 31.94 -3.58
N PRO A 335 -10.84 32.50 -2.53
CA PRO A 335 -12.30 32.61 -2.46
C PRO A 335 -12.94 33.27 -3.68
N GLU A 336 -12.33 34.32 -4.23
CA GLU A 336 -12.86 35.08 -5.38
C GLU A 336 -12.84 34.25 -6.68
N THR A 337 -11.80 33.42 -6.85
CA THR A 337 -11.68 32.54 -8.02
C THR A 337 -12.63 31.36 -7.90
N ALA A 338 -12.75 30.78 -6.70
CA ALA A 338 -13.70 29.72 -6.43
C ALA A 338 -15.16 30.18 -6.59
N GLU A 339 -15.50 31.40 -6.14
CA GLU A 339 -16.85 31.95 -6.30
C GLU A 339 -17.25 32.05 -7.77
N ARG A 340 -16.35 32.51 -8.64
CA ARG A 340 -16.60 32.58 -10.09
C ARG A 340 -16.97 31.21 -10.66
N GLN A 341 -16.22 30.18 -10.28
CA GLN A 341 -16.48 28.82 -10.76
C GLN A 341 -17.77 28.23 -10.18
N LEU A 342 -18.04 28.48 -8.90
CA LEU A 342 -19.26 27.99 -8.23
C LEU A 342 -20.51 28.69 -8.76
N ARG A 343 -20.42 29.97 -9.14
CA ARG A 343 -21.51 30.69 -9.81
C ARG A 343 -21.91 29.99 -11.10
N GLU A 344 -20.95 29.57 -11.93
CA GLU A 344 -21.24 28.79 -13.14
C GLU A 344 -22.03 27.50 -12.82
N TYR A 345 -21.59 26.75 -11.82
CA TYR A 345 -22.22 25.48 -11.43
C TYR A 345 -23.61 25.63 -10.81
N TYR A 346 -23.83 26.66 -9.99
CA TYR A 346 -25.12 26.86 -9.31
C TYR A 346 -26.12 27.68 -10.12
N SER A 347 -25.68 28.55 -11.03
CA SER A 347 -26.61 29.32 -11.89
C SER A 347 -27.46 28.41 -12.78
N GLN A 348 -26.90 27.33 -13.34
CA GLN A 348 -27.68 26.35 -14.10
C GLN A 348 -28.69 25.57 -13.25
N LYS A 349 -28.50 25.55 -11.92
CA LYS A 349 -29.42 24.91 -10.96
C LYS A 349 -30.54 25.85 -10.51
N GLY A 350 -30.69 27.00 -11.16
CA GLY A 350 -31.77 27.96 -10.89
C GLY A 350 -31.50 28.88 -9.70
N PHE A 351 -30.26 28.98 -9.22
CA PHE A 351 -29.89 29.99 -8.23
C PHE A 351 -29.49 31.30 -8.91
N SER A 352 -30.02 32.43 -8.41
CA SER A 352 -29.78 33.76 -8.98
C SER A 352 -28.70 34.55 -8.25
N ASP A 353 -28.52 34.31 -6.95
CA ASP A 353 -27.47 34.92 -6.14
C ASP A 353 -26.60 33.84 -5.50
N ILE A 354 -25.30 33.90 -5.77
CA ILE A 354 -24.28 32.92 -5.33
C ILE A 354 -23.07 33.69 -4.82
N CYS A 355 -22.78 33.51 -3.53
CA CYS A 355 -21.65 34.15 -2.87
C CYS A 355 -20.91 33.14 -1.97
N VAL A 356 -19.58 33.15 -2.07
CA VAL A 356 -18.71 32.44 -1.14
C VAL A 356 -18.49 33.33 0.08
N VAL A 357 -18.88 32.85 1.26
CA VAL A 357 -18.80 33.63 2.49
C VAL A 357 -17.67 33.13 3.39
N GLY A 358 -17.02 34.06 4.09
CA GLY A 358 -16.15 33.74 5.21
C GLY A 358 -16.99 33.45 6.45
N GLY A 359 -16.99 32.20 6.91
CA GLY A 359 -17.76 31.76 8.07
C GLY A 359 -16.93 30.88 8.99
N GLY A 360 -17.13 31.04 10.31
CA GLY A 360 -16.39 30.27 11.33
C GLY A 360 -16.53 28.75 11.15
N ARG A 361 -17.67 28.29 10.60
CA ARG A 361 -17.90 26.87 10.35
C ARG A 361 -17.03 26.31 9.22
N ALA A 362 -16.85 27.04 8.11
CA ALA A 362 -15.92 26.63 7.06
C ALA A 362 -14.46 26.63 7.56
N ASP A 363 -14.09 27.59 8.41
CA ASP A 363 -12.75 27.64 9.00
C ASP A 363 -12.50 26.46 9.93
N GLU A 364 -13.47 26.09 10.78
CA GLU A 364 -13.42 24.88 11.61
C GLU A 364 -13.25 23.61 10.76
N LEU A 365 -14.06 23.47 9.70
CA LEU A 365 -14.01 22.32 8.80
C LEU A 365 -12.65 22.24 8.06
N ASN A 366 -12.13 23.37 7.60
CA ASN A 366 -10.81 23.44 6.98
C ASN A 366 -9.70 23.13 7.98
N ALA A 367 -9.78 23.61 9.23
CA ALA A 367 -8.82 23.30 10.28
C ALA A 367 -8.82 21.79 10.60
N ALA A 368 -9.99 21.16 10.71
CA ALA A 368 -10.11 19.72 10.88
C ALA A 368 -9.50 18.95 9.69
N LEU A 369 -9.74 19.41 8.46
CA LEU A 369 -9.16 18.85 7.24
C LEU A 369 -7.62 18.94 7.22
N HIS A 370 -7.06 20.06 7.70
CA HIS A 370 -5.62 20.27 7.79
C HIS A 370 -4.98 19.42 8.90
N ASN A 371 -5.58 19.38 10.09
CA ASN A 371 -5.09 18.63 11.25
C ASN A 371 -5.14 17.10 11.02
N GLY A 372 -6.08 16.60 10.21
CA GLY A 372 -6.26 15.18 9.96
C GLY A 372 -5.20 14.53 9.03
N ALA A 373 -4.66 15.25 8.05
CA ALA A 373 -3.93 14.58 6.94
C ALA A 373 -2.78 15.35 6.24
N ASN A 374 -2.57 16.64 6.46
CA ASN A 374 -1.78 17.44 5.50
C ASN A 374 -0.25 17.46 5.68
N SER A 375 0.33 16.67 6.59
CA SER A 375 1.79 16.63 6.78
C SER A 375 2.52 15.65 5.85
N LYS A 376 1.84 15.02 4.87
CA LYS A 376 2.42 13.96 4.02
C LYS A 376 2.50 14.34 2.54
N ARG A 377 3.63 13.99 1.93
CA ARG A 377 3.89 14.17 0.50
C ARG A 377 2.94 13.31 -0.34
N GLY A 378 2.16 13.94 -1.24
CA GLY A 378 1.17 13.28 -2.09
C GLY A 378 -0.27 13.39 -1.61
N VAL A 379 -0.53 14.13 -0.53
CA VAL A 379 -1.87 14.63 -0.22
C VAL A 379 -2.14 15.81 -1.12
N THR A 380 -3.26 15.76 -1.85
CA THR A 380 -3.66 16.85 -2.75
C THR A 380 -4.28 17.99 -1.97
N LEU A 381 -4.17 19.19 -2.53
CA LEU A 381 -4.73 20.42 -2.04
C LEU A 381 -6.26 20.30 -1.94
N LYS A 382 -6.81 20.74 -0.81
CA LYS A 382 -8.25 20.71 -0.54
C LYS A 382 -8.66 21.95 0.22
N ARG A 383 -9.85 22.46 -0.09
CA ARG A 383 -10.49 23.54 0.65
C ARG A 383 -12.00 23.36 0.64
N ILE A 384 -12.63 23.61 1.78
CA ILE A 384 -14.08 23.63 1.93
C ILE A 384 -14.53 25.10 1.88
N PHE A 385 -15.53 25.39 1.06
CA PHE A 385 -16.16 26.70 0.93
C PHE A 385 -17.57 26.66 1.49
N GLU A 386 -17.96 27.70 2.22
CA GLU A 386 -19.35 27.96 2.58
C GLU A 386 -19.96 28.86 1.49
N VAL A 387 -21.06 28.39 0.90
CA VAL A 387 -21.71 29.04 -0.23
C VAL A 387 -23.13 29.39 0.16
N ARG A 388 -23.45 30.68 0.12
CA ARG A 388 -24.83 31.17 0.27
C ARG A 388 -25.47 31.26 -1.10
N LEU A 389 -26.62 30.61 -1.23
CA LEU A 389 -27.40 30.52 -2.45
C LEU A 389 -28.77 31.14 -2.23
N SER A 390 -29.24 31.95 -3.17
CA SER A 390 -30.63 32.43 -3.18
C SER A 390 -31.32 32.07 -4.48
N THR A 391 -32.55 31.56 -4.39
CA THR A 391 -33.40 31.33 -5.56
C THR A 391 -34.03 32.66 -6.03
N PRO A 392 -34.54 32.74 -7.28
CA PRO A 392 -35.28 33.90 -7.78
C PRO A 392 -36.48 34.29 -6.91
N GLN A 393 -37.05 33.33 -6.16
CA GLN A 393 -38.17 33.53 -5.24
C GLN A 393 -37.72 34.01 -3.83
N GLY A 394 -36.43 34.32 -3.65
CA GLY A 394 -35.88 34.86 -2.40
C GLY A 394 -35.59 33.81 -1.32
N LYS A 395 -35.72 32.50 -1.62
CA LYS A 395 -35.37 31.45 -0.65
C LYS A 395 -33.85 31.34 -0.55
N GLN A 396 -33.33 31.51 0.66
CA GLN A 396 -31.90 31.35 0.94
C GLN A 396 -31.58 29.95 1.47
N GLU A 397 -30.47 29.39 1.01
CA GLU A 397 -29.89 28.17 1.56
C GLU A 397 -28.35 28.29 1.63
N THR A 398 -27.75 27.53 2.53
CA THR A 398 -26.29 27.46 2.68
C THR A 398 -25.83 26.05 2.36
N ARG A 399 -24.83 25.94 1.49
CA ARG A 399 -24.19 24.67 1.11
C ARG A 399 -22.71 24.74 1.41
N TYR A 400 -22.10 23.58 1.64
CA TYR A 400 -20.65 23.45 1.75
C TYR A 400 -20.11 22.72 0.53
N VAL A 401 -19.01 23.20 -0.03
CA VAL A 401 -18.40 22.62 -1.23
C VAL A 401 -16.95 22.29 -0.96
N LEU A 402 -16.58 21.03 -1.20
CA LEU A 402 -15.19 20.60 -1.22
C LEU A 402 -14.62 20.81 -2.63
N ALA A 403 -13.60 21.66 -2.72
CA ALA A 403 -12.72 21.75 -3.88
C ALA A 403 -11.46 20.94 -3.59
N LYS A 404 -11.12 19.99 -4.47
CA LYS A 404 -10.00 19.04 -4.29
C LYS A 404 -9.17 18.96 -5.57
N GLY A 405 -7.86 19.11 -5.44
CA GLY A 405 -6.90 18.78 -6.50
C GLY A 405 -6.94 17.28 -6.84
N VAL A 406 -7.08 16.95 -8.13
CA VAL A 406 -7.17 15.54 -8.60
C VAL A 406 -6.14 15.16 -9.68
N GLY A 407 -5.25 16.08 -10.04
CA GLY A 407 -4.28 15.93 -11.13
C GLY A 407 -4.49 17.01 -12.20
N SER A 408 -3.79 16.92 -13.34
CA SER A 408 -3.96 17.82 -14.50
C SER A 408 -4.23 17.03 -15.78
N GLY A 409 -5.09 17.56 -16.64
CA GLY A 409 -5.53 16.89 -17.87
C GLY A 409 -6.06 15.48 -17.61
N TYR A 410 -5.78 14.56 -18.53
CA TYR A 410 -6.23 13.16 -18.47
C TYR A 410 -5.81 12.40 -17.20
N LEU A 411 -4.84 12.91 -16.44
CA LEU A 411 -4.44 12.32 -15.16
C LEU A 411 -5.43 12.60 -14.03
N GLY A 412 -6.28 13.64 -14.17
CA GLY A 412 -7.30 14.02 -13.18
C GLY A 412 -8.73 13.63 -13.57
N TYR A 413 -9.02 13.41 -14.85
CA TYR A 413 -10.36 13.03 -15.34
C TYR A 413 -10.93 11.74 -14.72
N PRO A 414 -10.13 10.72 -14.35
CA PRO A 414 -10.67 9.52 -13.71
C PRO A 414 -11.44 9.82 -12.41
N ALA A 415 -11.10 10.90 -11.69
CA ALA A 415 -11.85 11.31 -10.50
C ALA A 415 -13.28 11.75 -10.86
N PHE A 416 -13.43 12.55 -11.93
CA PHE A 416 -14.74 12.98 -12.43
C PHE A 416 -15.54 11.81 -12.99
N LEU A 417 -14.92 10.96 -13.84
CA LEU A 417 -15.58 9.80 -14.42
C LEU A 417 -16.06 8.81 -13.35
N ALA A 418 -15.24 8.54 -12.33
CA ALA A 418 -15.65 7.71 -11.20
C ALA A 418 -16.80 8.34 -10.42
N SER A 419 -16.75 9.65 -10.16
CA SER A 419 -17.82 10.35 -9.43
C SER A 419 -19.15 10.32 -10.18
N LEU A 420 -19.11 10.54 -11.50
CA LEU A 420 -20.30 10.54 -12.36
C LEU A 420 -20.94 9.15 -12.44
N ARG A 421 -20.12 8.10 -12.65
CA ARG A 421 -20.60 6.72 -12.83
C ARG A 421 -21.01 6.03 -11.54
N LEU A 422 -20.55 6.55 -10.40
CA LEU A 422 -20.87 6.05 -9.07
C LEU A 422 -21.70 7.06 -8.28
N SER A 423 -22.45 7.94 -8.94
CA SER A 423 -23.23 9.02 -8.33
C SER A 423 -24.19 8.56 -7.24
N GLU A 424 -24.57 7.28 -7.24
CA GLU A 424 -25.39 6.67 -6.21
C GLU A 424 -24.68 6.35 -4.89
N PHE A 425 -23.34 6.31 -4.90
CA PHE A 425 -22.51 5.92 -3.76
C PHE A 425 -21.52 7.00 -3.32
N VAL A 426 -21.50 8.17 -3.94
CA VAL A 426 -20.51 9.22 -3.66
C VAL A 426 -21.20 10.57 -3.43
N PRO A 427 -20.54 11.52 -2.75
CA PRO A 427 -21.07 12.88 -2.60
C PRO A 427 -21.41 13.52 -3.96
N PRO A 428 -22.46 14.36 -4.02
CA PRO A 428 -22.89 15.00 -5.26
C PRO A 428 -21.75 15.74 -5.98
N LEU A 429 -21.63 15.49 -7.28
CA LEU A 429 -20.66 16.13 -8.16
C LEU A 429 -21.18 17.50 -8.61
N LEU A 430 -20.32 18.51 -8.59
CA LEU A 430 -20.62 19.82 -9.19
C LEU A 430 -19.92 19.98 -10.55
N GLY A 431 -18.63 19.63 -10.62
CA GLY A 431 -17.85 19.71 -11.86
C GLY A 431 -16.35 19.51 -11.65
N LEU A 432 -15.60 19.56 -12.75
CA LEU A 432 -14.13 19.51 -12.79
C LEU A 432 -13.59 20.62 -13.70
N ARG A 433 -12.74 21.49 -13.15
CA ARG A 433 -12.03 22.54 -13.91
C ARG A 433 -10.59 22.70 -13.45
N ASP A 434 -9.66 22.85 -14.38
CA ASP A 434 -8.22 23.10 -14.10
C ASP A 434 -7.60 22.06 -13.15
N GLY A 435 -8.11 20.82 -13.17
CA GLY A 435 -7.67 19.76 -12.28
C GLY A 435 -8.14 19.89 -10.82
N ILE A 436 -9.19 20.68 -10.57
CA ILE A 436 -9.89 20.83 -9.30
C ILE A 436 -11.30 20.24 -9.45
N LEU A 437 -11.57 19.21 -8.67
CA LEU A 437 -12.87 18.58 -8.57
C LEU A 437 -13.71 19.28 -7.49
N TYR A 438 -14.93 19.68 -7.85
CA TYR A 438 -15.89 20.30 -6.95
C TYR A 438 -16.99 19.30 -6.63
N THR A 439 -17.15 18.99 -5.34
CA THR A 439 -18.21 18.10 -4.83
C THR A 439 -18.88 18.73 -3.63
N GLU A 440 -20.15 18.45 -3.40
CA GLU A 440 -20.82 18.88 -2.18
C GLU A 440 -20.17 18.22 -0.95
N TRP A 441 -19.94 19.04 0.08
CA TRP A 441 -19.46 18.59 1.38
C TRP A 441 -20.65 18.46 2.32
N LEU A 442 -20.86 17.28 2.87
CA LEU A 442 -21.97 16.98 3.77
C LEU A 442 -21.45 16.91 5.22
N PRO A 443 -21.67 17.96 6.05
CA PRO A 443 -21.19 17.96 7.43
C PRO A 443 -21.78 16.79 8.22
N GLN A 444 -20.90 16.02 8.85
CA GLN A 444 -21.31 14.93 9.73
C GLN A 444 -21.49 15.45 11.15
N GLN A 445 -22.49 14.94 11.89
CA GLN A 445 -22.62 15.23 13.32
C GLN A 445 -21.52 14.45 14.08
N ALA A 446 -20.87 15.08 15.05
CA ALA A 446 -19.69 14.51 15.72
C ALA A 446 -19.99 13.25 16.57
N ASP A 447 -21.27 13.00 16.90
CA ASP A 447 -21.71 11.89 17.74
C ASP A 447 -22.05 10.58 16.98
N VAL A 448 -21.85 10.52 15.66
CA VAL A 448 -22.13 9.30 14.89
C VAL A 448 -20.97 8.29 14.95
N ALA A 449 -20.32 8.15 16.11
CA ALA A 449 -19.36 7.07 16.38
C ALA A 449 -20.05 5.69 16.42
N ASN A 450 -21.39 5.65 16.43
CA ASN A 450 -22.23 4.46 16.30
C ASN A 450 -22.80 4.32 14.88
N LEU A 451 -21.96 4.37 13.84
CA LEU A 451 -22.32 4.18 12.42
C LEU A 451 -22.79 2.75 12.07
N VAL A 452 -23.36 2.01 13.02
CA VAL A 452 -23.69 0.58 12.87
C VAL A 452 -25.06 0.25 13.47
N THR A 453 -26.09 1.02 13.11
CA THR A 453 -27.46 0.68 13.52
C THR A 453 -28.05 -0.42 12.63
N ASP A 454 -27.50 -0.63 11.42
CA ASP A 454 -27.89 -1.71 10.49
C ASP A 454 -26.68 -2.26 9.71
N ARG A 455 -26.03 -3.31 10.26
CA ARG A 455 -24.85 -3.96 9.64
C ARG A 455 -25.15 -4.56 8.27
N GLU A 456 -26.34 -5.12 8.11
CA GLU A 456 -26.71 -5.84 6.89
C GLU A 456 -26.84 -4.87 5.72
N SER A 457 -27.51 -3.73 5.92
CA SER A 457 -27.62 -2.66 4.92
C SER A 457 -26.25 -2.08 4.52
N TRP A 458 -25.31 -1.98 5.47
CA TRP A 458 -23.94 -1.55 5.16
C TRP A 458 -23.18 -2.57 4.30
N ILE A 459 -23.33 -3.86 4.60
CA ILE A 459 -22.73 -4.94 3.81
C ILE A 459 -23.30 -4.93 2.39
N ASP A 460 -24.63 -4.81 2.25
CA ASP A 460 -25.31 -4.71 0.95
C ASP A 460 -24.83 -3.48 0.16
N THR A 461 -24.79 -2.30 0.78
CA THR A 461 -24.33 -1.06 0.14
C THR A 461 -22.87 -1.17 -0.31
N THR A 462 -22.01 -1.79 0.51
CA THR A 462 -20.59 -1.96 0.17
C THR A 462 -20.40 -2.98 -0.96
N ALA A 463 -21.15 -4.08 -0.94
CA ALA A 463 -21.18 -5.05 -2.03
C ALA A 463 -21.65 -4.40 -3.34
N ALA A 464 -22.75 -3.64 -3.29
CA ALA A 464 -23.31 -2.92 -4.42
C ALA A 464 -22.33 -1.88 -4.99
N TYR A 465 -21.62 -1.17 -4.11
CA TYR A 465 -20.57 -0.23 -4.48
C TYR A 465 -19.43 -0.90 -5.26
N VAL A 466 -18.84 -1.96 -4.71
CA VAL A 466 -17.74 -2.68 -5.37
C VAL A 466 -18.22 -3.29 -6.69
N ALA A 467 -19.42 -3.86 -6.71
CA ALA A 467 -20.01 -4.40 -7.94
C ALA A 467 -20.25 -3.30 -9.00
N ALA A 468 -20.69 -2.11 -8.61
CA ALA A 468 -20.85 -0.98 -9.53
C ALA A 468 -19.51 -0.51 -10.10
N ARG A 469 -18.42 -0.54 -9.31
CA ARG A 469 -17.07 -0.30 -9.84
C ARG A 469 -16.72 -1.34 -10.89
N THR A 470 -16.93 -2.63 -10.61
CA THR A 470 -16.65 -3.73 -11.55
C THR A 470 -17.40 -3.56 -12.88
N ARG A 471 -18.67 -3.14 -12.83
CA ARG A 471 -19.50 -2.95 -14.04
C ARG A 471 -19.17 -1.65 -14.80
N ARG A 472 -18.87 -0.56 -14.10
CA ARG A 472 -18.83 0.80 -14.68
C ARG A 472 -17.43 1.39 -14.83
N LEU A 473 -16.43 0.82 -14.15
CA LEU A 473 -15.03 1.27 -14.15
C LEU A 473 -14.06 0.15 -14.59
N GLY A 474 -14.51 -0.69 -15.52
CA GLY A 474 -13.71 -1.75 -16.11
C GLY A 474 -12.46 -1.21 -16.82
N LEU A 475 -11.36 -1.95 -16.71
CA LEU A 475 -10.09 -1.69 -17.36
C LEU A 475 -9.87 -2.70 -18.51
N PRO A 476 -8.96 -2.40 -19.46
CA PRO A 476 -8.62 -3.33 -20.53
C PRO A 476 -8.14 -4.70 -20.00
N LYS A 477 -8.64 -5.79 -20.59
CA LYS A 477 -8.27 -7.17 -20.19
C LYS A 477 -6.77 -7.45 -20.37
N ASP A 478 -6.18 -6.95 -21.45
CA ASP A 478 -4.77 -7.15 -21.80
C ASP A 478 -3.85 -6.11 -21.14
N ARG A 479 -3.97 -5.94 -19.81
CA ARG A 479 -3.05 -5.11 -19.05
C ARG A 479 -1.74 -5.85 -18.82
N SER A 480 -0.86 -5.81 -19.82
CA SER A 480 0.49 -6.38 -19.71
C SER A 480 1.28 -5.75 -18.54
N PRO A 481 1.91 -6.57 -17.67
CA PRO A 481 2.68 -6.06 -16.54
C PRO A 481 3.84 -5.18 -16.99
N GLY A 482 4.13 -4.12 -16.23
CA GLY A 482 5.19 -3.18 -16.61
C GLY A 482 5.86 -2.50 -15.43
N ARG A 483 7.16 -2.21 -15.53
CA ARG A 483 7.91 -1.55 -14.45
C ARG A 483 7.38 -0.16 -14.10
N ALA A 484 6.84 0.54 -15.09
CA ALA A 484 6.25 1.86 -14.93
C ALA A 484 4.89 1.86 -14.22
N VAL A 485 4.22 0.70 -14.15
CA VAL A 485 2.97 0.49 -13.42
C VAL A 485 3.22 0.44 -11.90
N HIS A 486 4.46 0.13 -11.49
CA HIS A 486 4.84 0.00 -10.08
C HIS A 486 3.93 -1.00 -9.35
N GLU A 487 3.97 -2.29 -9.71
CA GLU A 487 3.17 -3.41 -9.14
C GLU A 487 3.38 -3.60 -7.61
N ASN A 488 3.07 -2.59 -6.80
CA ASN A 488 3.49 -2.46 -5.42
C ASN A 488 2.83 -3.54 -4.54
N GLY A 489 1.54 -3.82 -4.76
CA GLY A 489 0.82 -4.90 -4.08
C GLY A 489 1.43 -6.28 -4.36
N LEU A 490 1.66 -6.61 -5.63
CA LEU A 490 2.27 -7.90 -6.00
C LEU A 490 3.73 -8.00 -5.53
N LEU A 491 4.49 -6.90 -5.55
CA LEU A 491 5.84 -6.84 -5.00
C LEU A 491 5.85 -7.05 -3.49
N LEU A 492 4.87 -6.50 -2.76
CA LEU A 492 4.70 -6.71 -1.32
C LEU A 492 4.40 -8.18 -1.01
N LEU A 493 3.46 -8.80 -1.74
CA LEU A 493 3.20 -10.24 -1.63
C LEU A 493 4.46 -11.06 -1.93
N ALA A 494 5.15 -10.78 -3.03
CA ALA A 494 6.36 -11.49 -3.40
C ALA A 494 7.48 -11.34 -2.34
N GLU A 495 7.62 -10.16 -1.74
CA GLU A 495 8.54 -9.89 -0.64
C GLU A 495 8.21 -10.70 0.61
N SER A 496 6.93 -10.73 1.00
CA SER A 496 6.43 -11.50 2.13
C SER A 496 6.61 -13.01 1.90
N PHE A 497 6.12 -13.53 0.78
CA PHE A 497 6.22 -14.94 0.38
C PHE A 497 7.66 -15.41 0.20
N GLY A 498 8.56 -14.55 -0.27
CA GLY A 498 9.99 -14.86 -0.36
C GLY A 498 10.63 -15.22 0.98
N ARG A 499 10.03 -14.82 2.11
CA ARG A 499 10.53 -15.17 3.46
C ARG A 499 10.36 -16.64 3.81
N ALA A 500 9.48 -17.39 3.11
CA ALA A 500 9.36 -18.84 3.27
C ALA A 500 10.69 -19.57 3.09
N TYR A 501 11.61 -19.03 2.30
CA TYR A 501 12.93 -19.64 2.05
C TYR A 501 13.98 -19.33 3.13
N GLY A 502 13.59 -18.72 4.27
CA GLY A 502 14.39 -18.54 5.48
C GLY A 502 15.52 -17.51 5.39
N ARG A 503 16.50 -17.72 4.49
CA ARG A 503 17.64 -16.79 4.32
C ARG A 503 17.29 -15.63 3.40
N PHE A 504 17.54 -14.40 3.86
CA PHE A 504 17.29 -13.15 3.12
C PHE A 504 17.79 -13.19 1.66
N ALA A 505 18.99 -13.72 1.42
CA ALA A 505 19.55 -13.81 0.07
C ALA A 505 18.77 -14.77 -0.84
N VAL A 506 18.34 -15.93 -0.33
CA VAL A 506 17.52 -16.90 -1.09
C VAL A 506 16.12 -16.33 -1.33
N GLY A 507 15.54 -15.69 -0.30
CA GLY A 507 14.25 -15.01 -0.44
C GLY A 507 14.25 -13.97 -1.56
N ILE A 508 15.27 -13.10 -1.62
CA ILE A 508 15.42 -12.11 -2.71
C ILE A 508 15.48 -12.78 -4.09
N LEU A 509 16.22 -13.89 -4.20
CA LEU A 509 16.35 -14.64 -5.44
C LEU A 509 15.01 -15.23 -5.91
N MET A 510 14.19 -15.71 -4.98
CA MET A 510 12.90 -16.34 -5.28
C MET A 510 11.78 -15.34 -5.55
N ARG A 511 11.89 -14.08 -5.10
CA ARG A 511 10.87 -13.02 -5.31
C ARG A 511 10.40 -12.92 -6.75
N SER A 512 11.28 -13.01 -7.74
CA SER A 512 10.87 -12.88 -9.14
C SER A 512 10.15 -14.09 -9.69
N ARG A 513 10.43 -15.29 -9.18
CA ARG A 513 9.65 -16.48 -9.51
C ARG A 513 8.24 -16.39 -8.93
N ILE A 514 8.15 -15.97 -7.66
CA ILE A 514 6.87 -15.74 -6.99
C ILE A 514 6.09 -14.65 -7.73
N LEU A 515 6.71 -13.52 -8.04
CA LEU A 515 6.09 -12.43 -8.78
C LEU A 515 5.57 -12.88 -10.15
N ARG A 516 6.30 -13.73 -10.90
CA ARG A 516 5.79 -14.28 -12.17
C ARG A 516 4.55 -15.14 -11.98
N ARG A 517 4.49 -15.97 -10.93
CA ARG A 517 3.30 -16.77 -10.62
C ARG A 517 2.13 -15.86 -10.23
N LEU A 518 2.39 -14.84 -9.40
CA LEU A 518 1.38 -13.84 -9.01
C LEU A 518 0.85 -13.05 -10.22
N LEU A 519 1.71 -12.65 -11.14
CA LEU A 519 1.33 -11.99 -12.39
C LEU A 519 0.56 -12.90 -13.36
N GLY A 520 0.69 -14.23 -13.20
CA GLY A 520 -0.07 -15.21 -13.96
C GLY A 520 -1.48 -15.44 -13.41
N LEU A 521 -1.81 -14.94 -12.21
CA LEU A 521 -3.15 -15.03 -11.66
C LEU A 521 -4.08 -14.15 -12.50
N GLN A 522 -5.05 -14.77 -13.17
CA GLN A 522 -5.98 -14.06 -14.04
C GLN A 522 -7.06 -13.34 -13.22
N CYS A 523 -7.36 -12.10 -13.63
CA CYS A 523 -8.53 -11.37 -13.18
C CYS A 523 -9.51 -11.28 -14.37
N PRO A 524 -10.69 -11.93 -14.33
CA PRO A 524 -11.64 -11.92 -15.42
C PRO A 524 -12.28 -10.53 -15.65
N THR A 525 -12.33 -9.72 -14.59
CA THR A 525 -12.99 -8.41 -14.54
C THR A 525 -12.03 -7.30 -14.05
N PRO A 526 -10.91 -7.01 -14.77
CA PRO A 526 -9.99 -5.95 -14.36
C PRO A 526 -10.74 -4.62 -14.20
N THR A 527 -10.55 -3.96 -13.08
CA THR A 527 -11.36 -2.83 -12.64
C THR A 527 -10.47 -1.79 -11.97
N LEU A 528 -10.80 -0.51 -12.12
CA LEU A 528 -10.22 0.54 -11.29
C LEU A 528 -10.78 0.39 -9.87
N ILE A 529 -10.07 -0.31 -9.00
CA ILE A 529 -10.45 -0.50 -7.58
C ILE A 529 -10.46 0.84 -6.83
N ASP A 530 -11.16 0.88 -5.70
CA ASP A 530 -11.09 1.98 -4.74
C ASP A 530 -9.71 2.00 -4.09
N GLY A 531 -9.30 0.89 -3.47
CA GLY A 531 -8.02 0.72 -2.79
C GLY A 531 -7.97 1.28 -1.36
N ASN A 532 -9.09 1.80 -0.82
CA ASN A 532 -9.23 2.22 0.58
C ASN A 532 -10.67 2.10 1.08
N MET A 533 -11.09 0.90 1.45
CA MET A 533 -12.45 0.57 1.90
C MET A 533 -12.74 0.92 3.37
N GLY A 534 -11.79 1.50 4.10
CA GLY A 534 -11.92 1.77 5.54
C GLY A 534 -13.07 2.69 5.95
N ASN A 535 -13.61 2.46 7.16
CA ASN A 535 -14.81 3.11 7.71
C ASN A 535 -14.74 4.64 7.68
N ALA A 536 -13.57 5.23 7.94
CA ALA A 536 -13.36 6.68 7.93
C ALA A 536 -13.54 7.36 6.56
N ARG A 537 -13.80 6.60 5.50
CA ARG A 537 -14.09 7.11 4.14
C ARG A 537 -15.57 7.08 3.79
N TRP A 538 -16.41 6.58 4.69
CA TRP A 538 -17.84 6.54 4.51
C TRP A 538 -18.52 7.57 5.40
N ILE A 539 -19.59 8.17 4.89
CA ILE A 539 -20.38 9.18 5.57
C ILE A 539 -21.87 8.87 5.40
N GLU A 540 -22.70 9.38 6.29
CA GLU A 540 -24.14 9.27 6.14
C GLU A 540 -24.64 10.33 5.15
N GLY A 541 -25.44 9.90 4.16
CA GLY A 541 -26.17 10.75 3.23
C GLY A 541 -27.68 10.57 3.39
N GLU A 542 -28.47 11.41 2.72
CA GLU A 542 -29.94 11.39 2.84
C GLU A 542 -30.59 10.06 2.39
N CYS A 543 -29.92 9.32 1.50
CA CYS A 543 -30.40 8.06 0.95
C CYS A 543 -29.54 6.86 1.37
N GLY A 544 -28.72 7.01 2.41
CA GLY A 544 -27.81 6.00 2.91
C GLY A 544 -26.33 6.36 2.73
N PRO A 545 -25.42 5.38 2.93
CA PRO A 545 -23.99 5.61 2.97
C PRO A 545 -23.38 6.15 1.68
N LEU A 546 -22.49 7.15 1.82
CA LEU A 546 -21.71 7.71 0.71
C LEU A 546 -20.20 7.60 0.97
N LYS A 547 -19.45 7.33 -0.10
CA LYS A 547 -18.00 7.20 -0.11
C LYS A 547 -17.33 8.53 -0.47
N THR A 548 -16.56 9.13 0.44
CA THR A 548 -15.83 10.40 0.20
C THR A 548 -14.41 10.21 -0.35
N GLY A 549 -13.89 8.99 -0.29
CA GLY A 549 -12.53 8.60 -0.68
C GLY A 549 -12.42 7.77 -1.96
N TYR A 550 -13.43 7.82 -2.84
CA TYR A 550 -13.61 6.86 -3.95
C TYR A 550 -12.53 6.83 -5.05
N TYR A 551 -11.55 7.75 -5.00
CA TYR A 551 -10.50 7.89 -6.01
C TYR A 551 -9.14 8.31 -5.41
N GLY A 552 -8.07 7.80 -6.01
CA GLY A 552 -6.68 8.15 -5.72
C GLY A 552 -5.90 7.12 -4.88
N HIS A 553 -6.51 5.97 -4.57
CA HIS A 553 -5.90 4.91 -3.74
C HIS A 553 -5.61 3.61 -4.50
N GLY A 554 -6.28 3.35 -5.63
CA GLY A 554 -6.00 2.19 -6.50
C GLY A 554 -4.69 2.29 -7.28
N LEU A 555 -4.61 3.23 -8.25
CA LEU A 555 -3.48 3.36 -9.18
C LEU A 555 -2.59 4.58 -8.88
N GLY A 556 -1.28 4.40 -8.93
CA GLY A 556 -0.27 5.46 -8.77
C GLY A 556 1.05 4.99 -8.16
N LYS A 557 2.08 5.84 -8.24
CA LYS A 557 3.47 5.50 -7.86
C LYS A 557 3.67 4.89 -6.48
N THR A 558 2.88 5.32 -5.50
CA THR A 558 2.94 4.82 -4.11
C THR A 558 1.65 4.10 -3.70
N GLN A 559 0.74 3.88 -4.65
CA GLN A 559 -0.52 3.18 -4.41
C GLN A 559 -0.35 1.68 -4.61
N LEU A 560 -1.39 0.93 -4.32
CA LEU A 560 -1.38 -0.52 -4.35
C LEU A 560 -1.12 -1.07 -5.77
N ASN A 561 -1.70 -0.44 -6.79
CA ASN A 561 -1.64 -0.82 -8.21
C ASN A 561 -2.25 -2.17 -8.56
N MET A 562 -3.22 -2.64 -7.77
CA MET A 562 -4.04 -3.79 -8.12
C MET A 562 -5.24 -3.37 -8.97
N ILE A 563 -5.77 -4.32 -9.74
CA ILE A 563 -6.93 -4.14 -10.63
C ILE A 563 -8.03 -5.17 -10.37
N ASP A 564 -7.84 -5.99 -9.34
CA ASP A 564 -8.77 -7.06 -8.99
C ASP A 564 -9.77 -6.55 -7.94
N PRO A 565 -11.09 -6.53 -8.22
CA PRO A 565 -12.09 -6.08 -7.24
C PRO A 565 -12.13 -6.95 -5.97
N ALA A 566 -11.59 -8.17 -5.99
CA ALA A 566 -11.44 -9.00 -4.80
C ALA A 566 -10.58 -8.33 -3.71
N TYR A 567 -9.70 -7.38 -4.07
CA TYR A 567 -8.97 -6.58 -3.09
C TYR A 567 -9.90 -5.68 -2.27
N ASP A 568 -10.84 -4.96 -2.89
CA ASP A 568 -11.75 -4.07 -2.16
C ASP A 568 -12.68 -4.89 -1.24
N LEU A 569 -13.11 -6.08 -1.67
CA LEU A 569 -13.84 -7.02 -0.80
C LEU A 569 -12.99 -7.48 0.39
N ALA A 570 -11.74 -7.89 0.13
CA ALA A 570 -10.80 -8.29 1.18
C ALA A 570 -10.51 -7.18 2.19
N GLU A 571 -10.33 -5.94 1.73
CA GLU A 571 -10.12 -4.78 2.60
C GLU A 571 -11.40 -4.43 3.38
N THR A 572 -12.58 -4.64 2.80
CA THR A 572 -13.87 -4.47 3.49
C THR A 572 -13.99 -5.47 4.64
N ILE A 573 -13.71 -6.76 4.40
CA ILE A 573 -13.74 -7.81 5.43
C ILE A 573 -12.82 -7.44 6.60
N LEU A 574 -11.59 -6.99 6.29
CA LEU A 574 -10.62 -6.54 7.28
C LEU A 574 -11.08 -5.28 8.04
N SER A 575 -11.54 -4.24 7.32
CA SER A 575 -11.82 -2.93 7.89
C SER A 575 -13.06 -2.90 8.77
N PHE A 576 -14.09 -3.67 8.38
CA PHE A 576 -15.35 -3.79 9.11
C PHE A 576 -15.37 -4.97 10.10
N GLN A 577 -14.27 -5.74 10.16
CA GLN A 577 -14.12 -6.92 11.02
C GLN A 577 -15.30 -7.88 10.85
N LEU A 578 -15.59 -8.24 9.61
CA LEU A 578 -16.75 -9.05 9.28
C LEU A 578 -16.61 -10.47 9.86
N SER A 579 -17.70 -11.00 10.41
CA SER A 579 -17.79 -12.42 10.77
C SER A 579 -17.81 -13.30 9.51
N ALA A 580 -17.70 -14.63 9.69
CA ALA A 580 -17.77 -15.57 8.56
C ALA A 580 -19.12 -15.49 7.82
N ASP A 581 -20.23 -15.33 8.54
CA ASP A 581 -21.57 -15.20 7.95
C ASP A 581 -21.72 -13.87 7.20
N GLU A 582 -21.18 -12.79 7.77
CA GLU A 582 -21.17 -11.46 7.14
C GLU A 582 -20.29 -11.41 5.89
N GLU A 583 -19.15 -12.09 5.92
CA GLU A 583 -18.30 -12.28 4.75
C GLU A 583 -19.05 -13.04 3.65
N ALA A 584 -19.68 -14.17 3.97
CA ALA A 584 -20.46 -14.94 3.01
C ALA A 584 -21.59 -14.10 2.40
N LEU A 585 -22.26 -13.28 3.21
CA LEU A 585 -23.27 -12.34 2.75
C LEU A 585 -22.69 -11.27 1.80
N LEU A 586 -21.56 -10.65 2.17
CA LEU A 586 -20.88 -9.65 1.33
C LEU A 586 -20.55 -10.23 -0.05
N ILE A 587 -19.95 -11.43 -0.08
CA ILE A 587 -19.55 -12.10 -1.32
C ILE A 587 -20.78 -12.46 -2.15
N ARG A 588 -21.82 -13.03 -1.54
CA ARG A 588 -23.06 -13.37 -2.24
C ARG A 588 -23.70 -12.14 -2.89
N GLN A 589 -23.88 -11.06 -2.14
CA GLN A 589 -24.45 -9.81 -2.69
C GLN A 589 -23.57 -9.23 -3.81
N TYR A 590 -22.24 -9.25 -3.64
CA TYR A 590 -21.33 -8.80 -4.69
C TYR A 590 -21.48 -9.64 -5.97
N VAL A 591 -21.54 -10.97 -5.85
CA VAL A 591 -21.73 -11.88 -7.00
C VAL A 591 -23.08 -11.61 -7.67
N ASP A 592 -24.16 -11.48 -6.90
CA ASP A 592 -25.51 -11.22 -7.39
C ASP A 592 -25.56 -9.88 -8.17
N TYR A 593 -24.88 -8.85 -7.68
CA TYR A 593 -24.84 -7.55 -8.36
C TYR A 593 -23.87 -7.53 -9.57
N SER A 594 -22.69 -8.16 -9.47
CA SER A 594 -21.61 -8.00 -10.46
C SER A 594 -21.59 -9.08 -11.55
N GLY A 595 -22.07 -10.28 -11.25
CA GLY A 595 -21.91 -11.48 -12.08
C GLY A 595 -20.51 -12.15 -11.99
N ASP A 596 -19.62 -11.68 -11.13
CA ASP A 596 -18.26 -12.22 -10.96
C ASP A 596 -18.24 -13.47 -10.05
N ILE A 597 -18.75 -14.59 -10.59
CA ILE A 597 -18.92 -15.85 -9.85
C ILE A 597 -17.61 -16.50 -9.36
N GLU A 598 -16.46 -16.13 -9.95
CA GLU A 598 -15.15 -16.72 -9.64
C GLU A 598 -14.34 -15.89 -8.62
N VAL A 599 -14.95 -14.87 -8.00
CA VAL A 599 -14.26 -13.97 -7.06
C VAL A 599 -13.69 -14.71 -5.85
N GLU A 600 -14.39 -15.72 -5.34
CA GLU A 600 -13.96 -16.51 -4.17
C GLU A 600 -12.60 -17.16 -4.39
N ARG A 601 -12.32 -17.68 -5.60
CA ARG A 601 -11.04 -18.31 -5.95
C ARG A 601 -9.85 -17.37 -5.84
N ARG A 602 -10.09 -16.06 -5.94
CA ARG A 602 -9.07 -15.00 -5.91
C ARG A 602 -9.01 -14.30 -4.55
N LEU A 603 -10.02 -14.48 -3.72
CA LEU A 603 -10.21 -13.73 -2.47
C LEU A 603 -9.11 -14.01 -1.46
N PHE A 604 -8.68 -15.27 -1.29
CA PHE A 604 -7.65 -15.62 -0.29
C PHE A 604 -6.34 -14.85 -0.46
N ILE A 605 -5.78 -14.80 -1.67
CA ILE A 605 -4.54 -14.04 -1.94
C ILE A 605 -4.76 -12.54 -1.73
N ASN A 606 -5.92 -12.01 -2.10
CA ASN A 606 -6.26 -10.60 -1.89
C ASN A 606 -6.47 -10.25 -0.41
N LYS A 607 -6.97 -11.17 0.43
CA LYS A 607 -7.00 -11.03 1.90
C LYS A 607 -5.60 -10.93 2.48
N LEU A 608 -4.69 -11.81 2.06
CA LEU A 608 -3.28 -11.72 2.47
C LEU A 608 -2.67 -10.37 2.04
N LEU A 609 -3.00 -9.88 0.85
CA LEU A 609 -2.54 -8.57 0.39
C LEU A 609 -3.13 -7.42 1.21
N ALA A 610 -4.43 -7.40 1.47
CA ALA A 610 -5.11 -6.36 2.25
C ALA A 610 -4.55 -6.26 3.67
N GLY A 611 -4.31 -7.40 4.32
CA GLY A 611 -3.66 -7.47 5.63
C GLY A 611 -2.22 -6.94 5.59
N LEU A 612 -1.40 -7.41 4.64
CA LEU A 612 0.00 -6.97 4.52
C LEU A 612 0.11 -5.48 4.21
N TRP A 613 -0.72 -4.98 3.29
CA TRP A 613 -0.74 -3.57 2.90
C TRP A 613 -1.18 -2.68 4.05
N THR A 614 -2.21 -3.08 4.79
CA THR A 614 -2.68 -2.36 5.98
C THR A 614 -1.63 -2.35 7.09
N MET A 615 -0.99 -3.50 7.36
CA MET A 615 0.06 -3.63 8.35
C MET A 615 1.26 -2.74 8.03
N GLN A 616 1.76 -2.77 6.78
CA GLN A 616 2.87 -1.91 6.35
C GLN A 616 2.49 -0.43 6.41
N SER A 617 1.30 -0.08 5.91
CA SER A 617 0.82 1.31 5.92
C SER A 617 0.67 1.84 7.35
N ALA A 618 0.11 1.06 8.28
CA ALA A 618 -0.02 1.49 9.68
C ALA A 618 1.37 1.69 10.33
N GLN A 619 2.29 0.77 10.09
CA GLN A 619 3.64 0.84 10.65
C GLN A 619 4.42 2.05 10.14
N GLU A 620 4.40 2.32 8.83
CA GLU A 620 5.06 3.52 8.26
C GLU A 620 4.52 4.82 8.88
N GLN A 621 3.25 4.85 9.25
CA GLN A 621 2.62 6.02 9.86
C GLN A 621 2.93 6.18 11.34
N LEU A 622 3.04 5.08 12.10
CA LEU A 622 3.45 5.10 13.51
C LEU A 622 4.83 5.76 13.69
N PHE A 623 5.74 5.57 12.73
CA PHE A 623 7.10 6.11 12.76
C PHE A 623 7.29 7.41 11.98
N SER A 624 6.20 7.99 11.45
CA SER A 624 6.21 9.32 10.84
C SER A 624 6.22 10.43 11.93
N VAL A 625 6.19 11.71 11.53
CA VAL A 625 6.21 12.88 12.46
C VAL A 625 5.29 12.65 13.67
N MET A 626 5.76 12.98 14.88
CA MET A 626 5.05 12.69 16.14
C MET A 626 3.58 13.15 16.06
N GLY A 627 2.66 12.20 16.02
CA GLY A 627 1.23 12.45 16.08
C GLY A 627 0.75 12.57 17.54
N THR A 628 -0.52 12.95 17.72
CA THR A 628 -1.19 12.88 19.03
C THR A 628 -1.25 11.42 19.51
N GLY A 629 -1.32 11.21 20.84
CA GLY A 629 -1.39 9.87 21.43
C GLY A 629 -2.55 9.03 20.89
N GLU A 630 -3.74 9.63 20.73
CA GLU A 630 -4.93 8.97 20.16
C GLU A 630 -4.71 8.48 18.72
N ARG A 631 -4.04 9.29 17.88
CA ARG A 631 -3.74 8.91 16.50
C ARG A 631 -2.77 7.74 16.46
N GLN A 632 -1.77 7.73 17.33
CA GLN A 632 -0.84 6.61 17.44
C GLN A 632 -1.56 5.34 17.92
N GLN A 633 -2.46 5.45 18.90
CA GLN A 633 -3.29 4.32 19.35
C GLN A 633 -4.21 3.79 18.23
N ALA A 634 -4.83 4.66 17.43
CA ALA A 634 -5.66 4.24 16.30
C ALA A 634 -4.85 3.51 15.22
N LEU A 635 -3.65 4.02 14.87
CA LEU A 635 -2.73 3.36 13.95
C LEU A 635 -2.25 2.02 14.51
N HIS A 636 -2.02 1.96 15.82
CA HIS A 636 -1.62 0.75 16.52
C HIS A 636 -2.70 -0.33 16.47
N ARG A 637 -3.95 0.02 16.79
CA ARG A 637 -5.11 -0.88 16.64
C ARG A 637 -5.26 -1.38 15.20
N ARG A 638 -5.04 -0.52 14.21
CA ARG A 638 -5.07 -0.90 12.79
C ARG A 638 -3.96 -1.89 12.43
N PHE A 639 -2.75 -1.71 12.98
CA PHE A 639 -1.64 -2.65 12.79
C PHE A 639 -1.97 -4.02 13.39
N LEU A 640 -2.42 -4.07 14.64
CA LEU A 640 -2.78 -5.32 15.31
C LEU A 640 -3.95 -6.03 14.62
N GLY A 641 -5.00 -5.30 14.23
CA GLY A 641 -6.13 -5.88 13.52
C GLY A 641 -5.72 -6.51 12.18
N ALA A 642 -4.78 -5.90 11.45
CA ALA A 642 -4.26 -6.47 10.21
C ALA A 642 -3.36 -7.69 10.44
N TRP A 643 -2.54 -7.69 11.50
CA TRP A 643 -1.74 -8.84 11.89
C TRP A 643 -2.66 -10.01 12.27
N ASP A 644 -3.65 -9.77 13.12
CA ASP A 644 -4.64 -10.76 13.52
C ASP A 644 -5.37 -11.37 12.31
N PHE A 645 -5.88 -10.51 11.43
CA PHE A 645 -6.53 -10.92 10.19
C PHE A 645 -5.63 -11.84 9.34
N LEU A 646 -4.35 -11.49 9.12
CA LEU A 646 -3.42 -12.35 8.40
C LEU A 646 -3.23 -13.72 9.05
N THR A 647 -3.17 -13.73 10.38
CA THR A 647 -2.96 -14.93 11.20
C THR A 647 -4.17 -15.85 11.09
N VAL A 648 -5.38 -15.33 11.32
CA VAL A 648 -6.64 -16.09 11.27
C VAL A 648 -6.93 -16.59 9.84
N GLN A 649 -6.79 -15.75 8.82
CA GLN A 649 -7.04 -16.19 7.42
C GLN A 649 -6.07 -17.30 7.00
N THR A 650 -4.82 -17.23 7.47
CA THR A 650 -3.83 -18.28 7.21
C THR A 650 -4.12 -19.56 8.01
N ALA A 651 -4.56 -19.43 9.26
CA ALA A 651 -4.97 -20.56 10.08
C ALA A 651 -6.18 -21.29 9.46
N ASN A 652 -7.20 -20.54 9.02
CA ASN A 652 -8.37 -21.09 8.31
C ASN A 652 -7.97 -21.82 7.03
N PHE A 653 -7.09 -21.23 6.22
CA PHE A 653 -6.56 -21.89 5.02
C PHE A 653 -5.85 -23.20 5.34
N CYS A 654 -4.95 -23.20 6.33
CA CYS A 654 -4.23 -24.40 6.75
C CYS A 654 -5.17 -25.45 7.34
N GLY A 655 -6.13 -25.00 8.16
CA GLY A 655 -7.16 -25.80 8.80
C GLY A 655 -8.04 -26.53 7.79
N ALA A 656 -8.51 -25.85 6.74
CA ALA A 656 -9.28 -26.46 5.65
C ALA A 656 -8.58 -27.67 4.99
N HIS A 657 -7.25 -27.73 5.05
CA HIS A 657 -6.44 -28.81 4.47
C HIS A 657 -6.00 -29.89 5.47
N CYS A 658 -6.24 -29.72 6.77
CA CYS A 658 -5.81 -30.70 7.79
C CYS A 658 -6.83 -31.01 8.91
N ARG A 659 -7.94 -30.28 8.98
CA ARG A 659 -9.00 -30.46 9.98
C ARG A 659 -9.68 -31.84 9.83
N PRO A 660 -9.99 -32.54 10.94
CA PRO A 660 -10.71 -33.80 10.87
C PRO A 660 -12.14 -33.62 10.32
N PRO A 661 -12.66 -34.58 9.54
CA PRO A 661 -14.04 -34.55 9.06
C PRO A 661 -15.07 -34.88 10.15
N LYS A 662 -14.64 -35.46 11.28
CA LYS A 662 -15.51 -35.85 12.40
C LYS A 662 -15.61 -34.72 13.43
N PRO A 663 -16.77 -34.58 14.11
CA PRO A 663 -16.92 -33.62 15.19
C PRO A 663 -15.95 -33.92 16.33
N VAL A 664 -15.39 -32.85 16.91
CA VAL A 664 -14.39 -32.94 17.96
C VAL A 664 -15.02 -33.44 19.25
N ARG A 665 -14.30 -34.29 19.98
CA ARG A 665 -14.72 -34.89 21.26
C ARG A 665 -13.54 -34.94 22.22
N TRP A 666 -13.84 -35.03 23.52
CA TRP A 666 -12.86 -35.21 24.58
C TRP A 666 -12.52 -36.70 24.75
N HIS A 667 -11.24 -37.05 24.57
CA HIS A 667 -10.69 -38.38 24.79
C HIS A 667 -9.26 -38.26 25.34
N ALA A 668 -8.89 -39.14 26.27
CA ALA A 668 -7.50 -39.31 26.67
C ALA A 668 -6.75 -40.16 25.62
N PRO A 669 -5.44 -39.92 25.38
CA PRO A 669 -4.60 -38.88 25.99
C PRO A 669 -4.89 -37.48 25.42
N LEU A 670 -4.79 -36.46 26.28
CA LEU A 670 -4.84 -35.05 25.84
C LEU A 670 -3.45 -34.61 25.33
N VAL A 671 -3.39 -34.09 24.11
CA VAL A 671 -2.16 -33.53 23.53
C VAL A 671 -2.19 -32.01 23.63
N MET A 672 -1.48 -31.48 24.62
CA MET A 672 -1.33 -30.05 24.91
C MET A 672 -0.21 -29.45 24.07
N LEU A 673 -0.54 -28.53 23.17
CA LEU A 673 0.39 -27.87 22.26
C LEU A 673 0.52 -26.40 22.57
N ASP A 674 1.74 -25.89 22.70
CA ASP A 674 1.97 -24.46 22.48
C ASP A 674 1.72 -24.10 21.00
N ILE A 675 1.49 -22.82 20.75
CA ILE A 675 1.31 -22.29 19.39
C ILE A 675 2.63 -21.76 18.85
N ASP A 676 3.18 -20.73 19.50
CA ASP A 676 4.34 -20.02 19.01
C ASP A 676 5.59 -20.89 19.11
N GLY A 677 6.32 -21.04 17.99
CA GLY A 677 7.49 -21.90 17.91
C GLY A 677 7.20 -23.40 17.77
N VAL A 678 5.96 -23.84 18.02
CA VAL A 678 5.51 -25.23 17.88
C VAL A 678 4.62 -25.40 16.65
N ILE A 679 3.38 -24.91 16.69
CA ILE A 679 2.46 -24.92 15.53
C ILE A 679 2.87 -23.84 14.53
N ASP A 680 3.17 -22.65 15.02
CA ASP A 680 3.40 -21.45 14.22
C ASP A 680 4.82 -20.92 14.30
N ARG A 681 5.23 -20.21 13.26
CA ARG A 681 6.36 -19.28 13.30
C ARG A 681 6.08 -18.09 12.39
N HIS A 682 6.89 -17.04 12.50
CA HIS A 682 6.76 -15.84 11.67
C HIS A 682 7.28 -16.03 10.23
N VAL A 683 6.70 -16.98 9.48
CA VAL A 683 7.16 -17.36 8.12
C VAL A 683 7.11 -16.15 7.17
N PHE A 684 5.97 -15.47 7.14
CA PHE A 684 5.66 -14.42 6.16
C PHE A 684 5.75 -13.01 6.78
N GLY A 685 6.34 -12.89 7.97
CA GLY A 685 6.32 -11.65 8.77
C GLY A 685 5.16 -11.57 9.77
N TYR A 686 4.27 -12.56 9.78
CA TYR A 686 3.24 -12.80 10.78
C TYR A 686 3.21 -14.31 11.11
N PRO A 687 2.63 -14.73 12.25
CA PRO A 687 2.52 -16.13 12.66
C PRO A 687 1.74 -16.97 11.64
N SER A 688 2.32 -18.11 11.31
CA SER A 688 1.73 -19.03 10.34
C SER A 688 2.28 -20.43 10.58
N ALA A 689 1.40 -21.42 10.43
CA ALA A 689 1.75 -22.82 10.32
C ALA A 689 2.63 -23.09 9.07
N THR A 690 3.16 -24.29 8.96
CA THR A 690 3.91 -24.76 7.78
C THR A 690 3.31 -26.07 7.27
N GLY A 691 3.83 -26.58 6.15
CA GLY A 691 3.42 -27.90 5.66
C GLY A 691 3.61 -28.99 6.72
N ALA A 692 4.70 -28.94 7.48
CA ALA A 692 4.97 -29.87 8.58
C ALA A 692 3.97 -29.76 9.74
N SER A 693 3.52 -28.55 10.10
CA SER A 693 2.48 -28.38 11.14
C SER A 693 1.17 -28.98 10.69
N MET A 694 0.76 -28.71 9.45
CA MET A 694 -0.50 -29.21 8.90
C MET A 694 -0.50 -30.74 8.90
N GLU A 695 0.61 -31.35 8.49
CA GLU A 695 0.77 -32.81 8.53
C GLU A 695 0.73 -33.35 9.97
N ALA A 696 1.39 -32.68 10.92
CA ALA A 696 1.38 -33.07 12.32
C ALA A 696 -0.02 -33.02 12.93
N LEU A 697 -0.77 -31.93 12.71
CA LEU A 697 -2.15 -31.79 13.18
C LEU A 697 -3.07 -32.83 12.54
N ARG A 698 -2.91 -33.11 11.25
CA ARG A 698 -3.66 -34.16 10.54
C ARG A 698 -3.43 -35.55 11.15
N LEU A 699 -2.17 -35.89 11.45
CA LEU A 699 -1.79 -37.18 12.07
C LEU A 699 -2.33 -37.30 13.50
N LEU A 700 -2.28 -36.23 14.28
CA LEU A 700 -2.89 -36.21 15.61
C LEU A 700 -4.40 -36.43 15.53
N ALA A 701 -5.07 -35.73 14.62
CA ALA A 701 -6.50 -35.84 14.41
C ALA A 701 -6.94 -37.23 13.92
N SER A 702 -6.17 -37.86 13.02
CA SER A 702 -6.47 -39.23 12.55
C SER A 702 -6.25 -40.29 13.62
N SER A 703 -5.39 -40.03 14.61
CA SER A 703 -5.13 -40.93 15.73
C SER A 703 -6.21 -40.93 16.82
N GLY A 704 -7.27 -40.12 16.67
CA GLY A 704 -8.40 -40.05 17.63
C GLY A 704 -8.09 -39.34 18.96
N ARG A 705 -6.93 -38.69 19.08
CA ARG A 705 -6.51 -37.96 20.28
C ARG A 705 -7.11 -36.56 20.33
N SER A 706 -7.43 -36.08 21.53
CA SER A 706 -7.88 -34.69 21.71
C SER A 706 -6.67 -33.76 21.73
N VAL A 707 -6.56 -32.93 20.68
CA VAL A 707 -5.56 -31.87 20.60
C VAL A 707 -6.10 -30.61 21.28
N VAL A 708 -5.27 -30.02 22.13
CA VAL A 708 -5.61 -28.89 23.00
C VAL A 708 -4.50 -27.85 22.94
N LEU A 709 -4.86 -26.58 22.86
CA LEU A 709 -3.89 -25.48 22.89
C LEU A 709 -3.50 -25.12 24.33
N ASN A 710 -2.25 -24.74 24.57
CA ASN A 710 -1.80 -24.17 25.84
C ASN A 710 -0.79 -23.05 25.60
N THR A 711 -1.28 -21.82 25.59
CA THR A 711 -0.57 -20.71 24.97
C THR A 711 -0.65 -19.41 25.77
N ALA A 712 0.30 -18.53 25.46
CA ALA A 712 0.35 -17.15 25.89
C ALA A 712 -0.58 -16.21 25.09
N ARG A 713 -1.15 -16.69 23.98
CA ARG A 713 -2.06 -15.93 23.11
C ARG A 713 -3.40 -15.65 23.78
N SER A 714 -4.12 -14.68 23.22
CA SER A 714 -5.40 -14.23 23.73
C SER A 714 -6.49 -15.31 23.64
N VAL A 715 -7.57 -15.12 24.41
CA VAL A 715 -8.74 -16.02 24.34
C VAL A 715 -9.36 -16.04 22.95
N ALA A 716 -9.37 -14.91 22.24
CA ALA A 716 -9.89 -14.82 20.87
C ALA A 716 -9.09 -15.73 19.93
N GLU A 717 -7.76 -15.60 19.92
CA GLU A 717 -6.89 -16.43 19.07
C GLU A 717 -7.02 -17.92 19.36
N VAL A 718 -7.17 -18.31 20.63
CA VAL A 718 -7.40 -19.73 20.99
C VAL A 718 -8.71 -20.24 20.40
N LYS A 719 -9.77 -19.44 20.41
CA LYS A 719 -11.06 -19.81 19.79
C LYS A 719 -10.91 -19.96 18.29
N ASP A 720 -10.27 -18.99 17.63
CA ASP A 720 -10.06 -18.99 16.18
C ASP A 720 -9.24 -20.21 15.74
N TYR A 721 -8.18 -20.57 16.47
CA TYR A 721 -7.38 -21.76 16.15
C TYR A 721 -8.14 -23.06 16.41
N CYS A 722 -8.95 -23.13 17.48
CA CYS A 722 -9.80 -24.29 17.72
C CYS A 722 -10.80 -24.49 16.59
N GLU A 723 -11.39 -23.41 16.10
CA GLU A 723 -12.31 -23.46 14.96
C GLU A 723 -11.60 -23.83 13.65
N ALA A 724 -10.51 -23.14 13.32
CA ALA A 724 -9.74 -23.35 12.10
C ALA A 724 -9.26 -24.80 11.96
N TYR A 725 -8.60 -25.33 12.99
CA TYR A 725 -7.97 -26.65 12.97
C TYR A 725 -8.87 -27.77 13.49
N GLY A 726 -10.04 -27.45 14.06
CA GLY A 726 -10.93 -28.43 14.69
C GLY A 726 -10.33 -29.05 15.96
N LEU A 727 -9.87 -28.22 16.89
CA LEU A 727 -9.26 -28.65 18.16
C LEU A 727 -10.30 -28.71 19.28
N ALA A 728 -10.04 -29.51 20.32
CA ALA A 728 -11.02 -29.79 21.38
C ALA A 728 -11.21 -28.60 22.34
N GLY A 729 -10.19 -27.76 22.47
CA GLY A 729 -10.22 -26.58 23.32
C GLY A 729 -8.83 -26.01 23.55
N GLY A 730 -8.70 -25.16 24.55
CA GLY A 730 -7.40 -24.60 24.90
C GLY A 730 -7.36 -23.87 26.23
N VAL A 731 -6.13 -23.60 26.65
CA VAL A 731 -5.76 -22.76 27.77
C VAL A 731 -5.10 -21.50 27.20
N ALA A 732 -5.70 -20.36 27.46
CA ALA A 732 -5.26 -19.06 26.93
C ALA A 732 -4.54 -18.23 28.00
N GLU A 733 -3.84 -17.18 27.55
CA GLU A 733 -3.24 -16.15 28.41
C GLU A 733 -2.37 -16.72 29.54
N ASN A 734 -1.50 -17.69 29.21
CA ASN A 734 -0.58 -18.35 30.13
C ASN A 734 -1.26 -19.10 31.31
N GLY A 735 -2.43 -19.70 31.09
CA GLY A 735 -3.11 -20.45 32.14
C GLY A 735 -4.32 -19.73 32.74
N ALA A 736 -4.56 -18.47 32.37
CA ALA A 736 -5.58 -17.65 33.04
C ALA A 736 -7.02 -17.96 32.61
N TYR A 737 -7.23 -18.59 31.45
CA TYR A 737 -8.56 -18.86 30.92
C TYR A 737 -8.65 -20.22 30.22
N LEU A 738 -9.74 -20.96 30.49
CA LEU A 738 -10.06 -22.23 29.86
C LEU A 738 -11.12 -22.05 28.78
N TRP A 739 -10.92 -22.67 27.62
CA TRP A 739 -11.89 -22.75 26.54
C TRP A 739 -12.18 -24.20 26.18
N ASP A 740 -13.45 -24.60 26.28
CA ASP A 740 -13.96 -25.89 25.82
C ASP A 740 -14.70 -25.66 24.49
N ALA A 741 -14.07 -26.06 23.38
CA ALA A 741 -14.64 -25.89 22.04
C ALA A 741 -15.74 -26.91 21.75
N VAL A 742 -15.74 -28.07 22.43
CA VAL A 742 -16.77 -29.10 22.31
C VAL A 742 -18.08 -28.61 22.92
N ALA A 743 -18.02 -28.06 24.14
CA ALA A 743 -19.20 -27.52 24.83
C ALA A 743 -19.51 -26.05 24.47
N ARG A 744 -18.61 -25.36 23.75
CA ARG A 744 -18.64 -23.92 23.47
C ARG A 744 -18.76 -23.07 24.74
N ARG A 745 -18.00 -23.42 25.78
CA ARG A 745 -18.00 -22.74 27.08
C ARG A 745 -16.59 -22.37 27.49
N GLY A 746 -16.44 -21.23 28.16
CA GLY A 746 -15.16 -20.83 28.72
C GLY A 746 -15.27 -20.39 30.18
N GLN A 747 -14.15 -20.44 30.88
CA GLN A 747 -14.08 -20.17 32.32
C GLN A 747 -12.76 -19.47 32.68
N PRO A 748 -12.78 -18.30 33.34
CA PRO A 748 -11.59 -17.70 33.91
C PRO A 748 -11.12 -18.48 35.14
N LEU A 749 -9.80 -18.60 35.30
CA LEU A 749 -9.17 -19.20 36.49
C LEU A 749 -8.65 -18.17 37.49
N LEU A 750 -8.75 -16.88 37.15
CA LEU A 750 -8.34 -15.78 38.02
C LEU A 750 -9.43 -15.45 39.04
N ASP A 751 -9.00 -15.12 40.27
CA ASP A 751 -9.88 -14.53 41.27
C ASP A 751 -10.23 -13.06 40.95
N GLN A 752 -11.28 -12.57 41.61
CA GLN A 752 -11.81 -11.23 41.37
C GLN A 752 -10.80 -10.12 41.72
N GLU A 753 -9.99 -10.31 42.76
CA GLU A 753 -9.03 -9.31 43.23
C GLU A 753 -7.87 -9.14 42.24
N THR A 754 -7.38 -10.24 41.68
CA THR A 754 -6.37 -10.25 40.62
C THR A 754 -6.87 -9.53 39.37
N MET A 755 -8.15 -9.73 39.02
CA MET A 755 -8.78 -9.01 37.90
C MET A 755 -8.87 -7.50 38.16
N VAL A 756 -9.15 -7.08 39.40
CA VAL A 756 -9.12 -5.66 39.79
C VAL A 756 -7.72 -5.08 39.61
N GLN A 757 -6.68 -5.76 40.11
CA GLN A 757 -5.29 -5.33 39.96
C GLN A 757 -4.85 -5.23 38.49
N LEU A 758 -5.27 -6.19 37.64
CA LEU A 758 -5.01 -6.13 36.19
C LEU A 758 -5.69 -4.91 35.55
N ASN A 759 -6.94 -4.63 35.90
CA ASN A 759 -7.66 -3.48 35.35
C ASN A 759 -7.04 -2.15 35.81
N GLU A 760 -6.66 -2.03 37.08
CA GLU A 760 -5.99 -0.85 37.62
C GLU A 760 -4.68 -0.56 36.90
N LEU A 761 -3.82 -1.58 36.73
CA LEU A 761 -2.57 -1.42 35.98
C LEU A 761 -2.83 -1.07 34.51
N ARG A 762 -3.85 -1.65 33.88
CA ARG A 762 -4.22 -1.36 32.50
C ARG A 762 -4.58 0.12 32.32
N GLU A 763 -5.38 0.68 33.23
CA GLU A 763 -5.73 2.11 33.18
C GLU A 763 -4.50 3.01 33.36
N GLN A 764 -3.60 2.67 34.27
CA GLN A 764 -2.38 3.45 34.49
C GLN A 764 -1.44 3.39 33.28
N LEU A 765 -1.25 2.22 32.66
CA LEU A 765 -0.43 2.07 31.46
C LEU A 765 -0.97 2.86 30.27
N ARG A 766 -2.30 2.97 30.12
CA ARG A 766 -2.93 3.76 29.04
C ARG A 766 -2.64 5.26 29.15
N GLN A 767 -2.38 5.76 30.36
CA GLN A 767 -2.05 7.16 30.61
C GLN A 767 -0.61 7.50 30.25
N ILE A 768 0.26 6.50 30.05
CA ILE A 768 1.68 6.73 29.75
C ILE A 768 1.88 6.94 28.24
N PRO A 769 2.38 8.12 27.81
CA PRO A 769 2.64 8.38 26.41
C PRO A 769 3.64 7.38 25.79
N GLY A 770 3.31 6.84 24.64
CA GLY A 770 4.18 5.90 23.91
C GLY A 770 4.10 4.45 24.39
N VAL A 771 3.29 4.14 25.41
CA VAL A 771 2.94 2.77 25.79
C VAL A 771 1.71 2.33 25.01
N PHE A 772 1.80 1.13 24.43
CA PHE A 772 0.75 0.50 23.66
C PHE A 772 0.38 -0.83 24.28
N LEU A 773 -0.92 -1.11 24.32
CA LEU A 773 -1.49 -2.33 24.87
C LEU A 773 -2.13 -3.16 23.77
N ASP A 774 -2.10 -4.49 23.93
CA ASP A 774 -2.97 -5.39 23.18
C ASP A 774 -4.28 -5.61 23.95
N GLU A 775 -5.35 -5.00 23.46
CA GLU A 775 -6.67 -5.04 24.11
C GLU A 775 -7.35 -6.41 23.99
N ARG A 776 -6.78 -7.36 23.23
CA ARG A 776 -7.27 -8.74 23.13
C ARG A 776 -6.96 -9.56 24.39
N HIS A 777 -5.93 -9.19 25.14
CA HIS A 777 -5.54 -9.84 26.39
C HIS A 777 -6.39 -9.30 27.55
N ARG A 778 -7.35 -10.11 27.98
CA ARG A 778 -8.35 -9.72 28.99
C ARG A 778 -7.93 -10.18 30.39
N TYR A 779 -7.28 -11.34 30.48
CA TYR A 779 -6.85 -12.02 31.70
C TYR A 779 -5.33 -11.92 31.94
N SER A 780 -4.65 -11.10 31.16
CA SER A 780 -3.25 -10.74 31.22
C SER A 780 -3.09 -9.38 30.52
N ILE A 781 -1.90 -8.79 30.55
CA ILE A 781 -1.60 -7.57 29.80
C ILE A 781 -0.37 -7.81 28.93
N ARG A 782 -0.45 -7.42 27.66
CA ARG A 782 0.69 -7.28 26.76
C ARG A 782 0.92 -5.81 26.50
N ALA A 783 2.09 -5.31 26.91
CA ALA A 783 2.46 -3.91 26.80
C ALA A 783 3.82 -3.73 26.13
N TYR A 784 3.95 -2.73 25.26
CA TYR A 784 5.21 -2.43 24.57
C TYR A 784 5.31 -0.94 24.22
N MET A 785 6.53 -0.52 23.93
CA MET A 785 6.84 0.76 23.31
C MET A 785 7.36 0.53 21.90
N PHE A 786 7.43 1.59 21.09
CA PHE A 786 8.05 1.52 19.77
C PHE A 786 9.36 2.29 19.77
N GLU A 787 10.45 1.64 19.34
CA GLU A 787 11.74 2.29 19.14
C GLU A 787 12.04 2.42 17.64
N ARG A 788 12.55 3.59 17.24
CA ARG A 788 12.98 3.85 15.87
C ARG A 788 14.26 3.08 15.60
N GLN A 789 14.29 2.25 14.56
CA GLN A 789 15.50 1.50 14.26
C GLN A 789 16.61 2.43 13.78
N PRO A 790 17.87 2.19 14.18
CA PRO A 790 19.01 2.90 13.64
C PRO A 790 19.08 2.69 12.12
N ARG A 791 19.24 3.78 11.37
CA ARG A 791 19.32 3.78 9.90
C ARG A 791 20.59 3.09 9.42
N GLY A 792 20.52 1.78 9.17
CA GLY A 792 21.64 0.99 8.68
C GLY A 792 21.18 -0.26 7.90
N LEU A 793 22.00 -0.74 6.96
CA LEU A 793 21.70 -1.96 6.19
C LEU A 793 21.84 -3.23 7.05
N LEU A 794 22.57 -3.13 8.17
CA LEU A 794 22.79 -4.20 9.16
C LEU A 794 21.59 -4.39 10.10
N SER A 795 20.83 -3.34 10.45
CA SER A 795 19.65 -3.47 11.33
C SER A 795 18.50 -4.23 10.67
N ARG A 796 18.30 -4.06 9.35
CA ARG A 796 17.36 -4.87 8.54
C ARG A 796 17.68 -6.38 8.50
N LEU A 797 18.92 -6.77 8.83
CA LEU A 797 19.35 -8.17 8.82
C LEU A 797 19.16 -8.85 10.18
N VAL A 798 19.06 -8.08 11.27
CA VAL A 798 19.03 -8.61 12.64
C VAL A 798 17.59 -8.81 13.14
N ASN A 799 16.64 -8.01 12.67
CA ASN A 799 15.26 -8.07 13.15
C ASN A 799 14.32 -8.75 12.14
N LEU A 800 14.14 -10.07 12.28
CA LEU A 800 13.13 -10.87 11.58
C LEU A 800 11.67 -10.41 11.86
N PHE A 801 11.48 -9.59 12.91
CA PHE A 801 10.18 -9.11 13.38
C PHE A 801 9.74 -7.76 12.79
N SER A 802 10.61 -7.04 12.06
CA SER A 802 10.30 -5.67 11.62
C SER A 802 9.89 -5.57 10.15
N VAL A 803 8.68 -5.06 9.90
CA VAL A 803 8.20 -4.56 8.59
C VAL A 803 8.23 -3.03 8.58
N GLY A 804 9.39 -2.38 8.71
CA GLY A 804 9.41 -0.91 8.69
C GLY A 804 10.63 -0.25 9.34
N GLU A 805 10.48 1.04 9.69
CA GLU A 805 11.53 1.88 10.29
C GLU A 805 11.65 1.77 11.83
N GLY A 806 10.91 0.86 12.49
CA GLY A 806 10.96 0.66 13.94
C GLY A 806 10.45 -0.70 14.38
N ALA A 807 10.68 -1.06 15.65
CA ALA A 807 10.29 -2.33 16.24
C ALA A 807 9.63 -2.14 17.61
N PRO A 808 8.64 -2.99 17.98
CA PRO A 808 8.13 -3.03 19.33
C PRO A 808 9.22 -3.51 20.30
N VAL A 809 9.29 -2.89 21.47
CA VAL A 809 10.25 -3.18 22.54
C VAL A 809 9.51 -3.31 23.88
N PRO A 810 10.01 -4.14 24.81
CA PRO A 810 9.44 -4.23 26.15
C PRO A 810 9.47 -2.90 26.89
N LEU A 811 8.56 -2.74 27.87
CA LEU A 811 8.58 -1.61 28.78
C LEU A 811 9.85 -1.65 29.66
N PRO A 812 10.41 -0.48 30.06
CA PRO A 812 11.54 -0.44 30.97
C PRO A 812 11.23 -1.16 32.30
N THR A 813 12.12 -2.03 32.77
CA THR A 813 11.96 -2.77 34.03
C THR A 813 11.75 -1.84 35.23
N LEU A 814 12.43 -0.69 35.25
CA LEU A 814 12.27 0.31 36.32
C LEU A 814 10.84 0.88 36.36
N LEU A 815 10.26 1.19 35.19
CA LEU A 815 8.89 1.67 35.09
C LEU A 815 7.91 0.64 35.66
N MET A 816 8.07 -0.62 35.26
CA MET A 816 7.20 -1.71 35.73
C MET A 816 7.33 -1.94 37.24
N ASN A 817 8.56 -1.98 37.76
CA ASN A 817 8.79 -2.13 39.19
C ASN A 817 8.18 -0.98 40.00
N GLN A 818 8.30 0.26 39.51
CA GLN A 818 7.69 1.43 40.16
C GLN A 818 6.17 1.36 40.15
N LEU A 819 5.53 1.01 39.04
CA LEU A 819 4.08 0.89 38.95
C LEU A 819 3.56 -0.21 39.89
N ILE A 820 4.19 -1.39 39.89
CA ILE A 820 3.79 -2.50 40.77
C ILE A 820 3.92 -2.12 42.24
N ALA A 821 5.02 -1.46 42.63
CA ALA A 821 5.24 -1.05 44.01
C ALA A 821 4.27 0.06 44.46
N THR A 822 4.05 1.07 43.60
CA THR A 822 3.23 2.24 43.92
C THR A 822 1.75 1.88 44.05
N LEU A 823 1.25 1.05 43.12
CA LEU A 823 -0.13 0.58 43.10
C LEU A 823 -0.36 -0.66 43.99
N ARG A 824 0.69 -1.14 44.68
CA ARG A 824 0.65 -2.34 45.56
C ARG A 824 0.06 -3.57 44.87
N LEU A 825 0.49 -3.85 43.64
CA LEU A 825 0.00 -4.96 42.81
C LEU A 825 0.70 -6.28 43.17
N ASP A 826 0.46 -6.75 44.38
CA ASP A 826 1.13 -7.90 44.99
C ASP A 826 0.78 -9.24 44.33
N ARG A 827 -0.33 -9.33 43.58
CA ARG A 827 -0.75 -10.55 42.87
C ARG A 827 -0.22 -10.64 41.43
N LEU A 828 0.46 -9.62 40.92
CA LEU A 828 0.93 -9.58 39.54
C LEU A 828 2.43 -9.78 39.41
N ALA A 829 2.84 -10.46 38.35
CA ALA A 829 4.24 -10.58 37.93
C ALA A 829 4.37 -10.16 36.46
N PHE A 830 5.56 -9.71 36.06
CA PHE A 830 5.85 -9.41 34.67
C PHE A 830 7.11 -10.11 34.19
N HIS A 831 7.17 -10.36 32.90
CA HIS A 831 8.36 -10.84 32.22
C HIS A 831 8.50 -10.16 30.86
N HIS A 832 9.75 -9.96 30.44
CA HIS A 832 10.04 -9.39 29.13
C HIS A 832 10.15 -10.50 28.08
N THR A 833 9.47 -10.30 26.96
CA THR A 833 9.75 -11.01 25.72
C THR A 833 10.70 -10.16 24.86
N ARG A 834 11.00 -10.62 23.64
CA ARG A 834 11.82 -9.84 22.70
C ARG A 834 11.14 -8.57 22.18
N VAL A 835 9.80 -8.52 22.25
CA VAL A 835 8.99 -7.49 21.59
C VAL A 835 8.04 -6.78 22.55
N ASP A 836 7.73 -7.38 23.70
CA ASP A 836 6.75 -6.86 24.65
C ASP A 836 7.09 -7.22 26.11
N THR A 837 6.31 -6.66 27.03
CA THR A 837 6.24 -7.05 28.43
C THR A 837 4.90 -7.71 28.67
N ALA A 838 4.92 -8.96 29.13
CA ALA A 838 3.74 -9.67 29.57
C ALA A 838 3.57 -9.48 31.07
N ILE A 839 2.37 -9.09 31.50
CA ILE A 839 1.96 -9.07 32.90
C ILE A 839 0.91 -10.15 33.11
N VAL A 840 1.15 -11.01 34.10
CA VAL A 840 0.37 -12.21 34.40
C VAL A 840 0.10 -12.31 35.91
N ALA A 841 -0.91 -13.08 36.28
CA ALA A 841 -1.19 -13.39 37.67
C ALA A 841 -0.12 -14.29 38.29
N LYS A 842 0.28 -14.03 39.54
CA LYS A 842 1.15 -14.93 40.31
C LYS A 842 0.41 -16.21 40.64
N GLY A 843 1.10 -17.34 40.53
CA GLY A 843 0.55 -18.67 40.85
C GLY A 843 -0.32 -19.28 39.75
N ILE A 844 -0.50 -18.60 38.62
CA ILE A 844 -1.14 -19.15 37.42
C ILE A 844 -0.09 -19.29 36.33
N ASP A 845 -0.01 -20.49 35.75
CA ASP A 845 0.87 -20.78 34.63
C ASP A 845 0.25 -21.85 33.70
N LYS A 846 0.98 -22.20 32.63
CA LYS A 846 0.55 -23.22 31.68
C LYS A 846 0.33 -24.60 32.32
N GLY A 847 1.03 -24.94 33.41
CA GLY A 847 0.87 -26.20 34.15
C GLY A 847 -0.39 -26.25 35.01
N THR A 848 -0.68 -25.16 35.73
CA THR A 848 -1.94 -25.04 36.49
C THR A 848 -3.15 -25.05 35.55
N GLY A 849 -3.06 -24.33 34.43
CA GLY A 849 -4.09 -24.33 33.39
C GLY A 849 -4.30 -25.70 32.75
N LEU A 850 -3.23 -26.43 32.43
CA LEU A 850 -3.31 -27.82 31.92
C LEU A 850 -4.06 -28.72 32.91
N THR A 851 -3.69 -28.67 34.19
CA THR A 851 -4.28 -29.51 35.24
C THR A 851 -5.77 -29.20 35.41
N ALA A 852 -6.12 -27.91 35.46
CA ALA A 852 -7.51 -27.47 35.60
C ALA A 852 -8.39 -27.93 34.44
N LEU A 853 -7.89 -27.81 33.19
CA LEU A 853 -8.62 -28.28 32.02
C LEU A 853 -8.79 -29.80 32.02
N ARG A 854 -7.69 -30.55 32.23
CA ARG A 854 -7.70 -32.03 32.27
C ARG A 854 -8.75 -32.54 33.27
N ASN A 855 -8.67 -32.06 34.50
CA ASN A 855 -9.56 -32.50 35.58
C ASN A 855 -11.04 -32.26 35.25
N ARG A 856 -11.33 -31.18 34.50
CA ARG A 856 -12.68 -30.82 34.10
C ARG A 856 -13.23 -31.67 32.95
N VAL A 857 -12.42 -31.95 31.93
CA VAL A 857 -12.93 -32.53 30.66
C VAL A 857 -12.78 -34.04 30.56
N VAL A 858 -11.76 -34.62 31.21
CA VAL A 858 -11.46 -36.07 31.15
C VAL A 858 -11.14 -36.71 32.50
N GLY A 859 -11.03 -35.90 33.57
CA GLY A 859 -10.74 -36.38 34.94
C GLY A 859 -9.25 -36.31 35.31
N PRO A 860 -8.91 -36.40 36.61
CA PRO A 860 -7.57 -36.13 37.12
C PRO A 860 -6.49 -37.13 36.72
N ASP A 861 -6.87 -38.39 36.44
CA ASP A 861 -5.94 -39.47 36.13
C ASP A 861 -5.69 -39.64 34.61
N ALA A 862 -6.29 -38.78 33.78
CA ALA A 862 -6.14 -38.86 32.34
C ALA A 862 -4.71 -38.56 31.87
N GLU A 863 -4.20 -39.38 30.93
CA GLU A 863 -2.87 -39.16 30.33
C GLU A 863 -2.82 -37.81 29.60
N THR A 864 -1.73 -37.07 29.82
CA THR A 864 -1.47 -35.77 29.19
C THR A 864 -0.09 -35.76 28.54
N ILE A 865 -0.02 -35.27 27.31
CA ILE A 865 1.21 -35.12 26.54
C ILE A 865 1.40 -33.64 26.27
N ALA A 866 2.51 -33.05 26.71
CA ALA A 866 2.82 -31.64 26.52
C ALA A 866 3.90 -31.41 25.47
N ILE A 867 3.69 -30.47 24.55
CA ILE A 867 4.67 -30.05 23.54
C ILE A 867 4.85 -28.53 23.58
N GLY A 868 6.07 -28.08 23.85
CA GLY A 868 6.43 -26.65 24.02
C GLY A 868 7.87 -26.36 23.58
N ASP A 869 8.25 -25.09 23.50
CA ASP A 869 9.58 -24.67 22.98
C ASP A 869 10.31 -23.65 23.87
N SER A 870 9.75 -23.27 25.00
CA SER A 870 10.26 -22.16 25.81
C SER A 870 10.32 -22.49 27.31
N GLN A 871 10.96 -21.59 28.06
CA GLN A 871 10.98 -21.67 29.52
C GLN A 871 9.58 -21.59 30.15
N PHE A 872 8.62 -20.95 29.47
CA PHE A 872 7.24 -20.81 29.96
C PHE A 872 6.45 -22.11 29.84
N ASP A 873 6.97 -23.11 29.13
CA ASP A 873 6.38 -24.44 29.00
C ASP A 873 6.88 -25.42 30.07
N LEU A 874 7.91 -25.07 30.85
CA LEU A 874 8.44 -25.95 31.90
C LEU A 874 7.38 -26.33 32.96
N PRO A 875 6.49 -25.42 33.43
CA PRO A 875 5.39 -25.81 34.31
C PRO A 875 4.43 -26.81 33.66
N MET A 876 4.16 -26.65 32.37
CA MET A 876 3.34 -27.59 31.58
C MET A 876 4.02 -28.97 31.49
N PHE A 877 5.34 -29.01 31.25
CA PHE A 877 6.09 -30.26 31.21
C PHE A 877 6.12 -30.98 32.54
N ARG A 878 6.17 -30.24 33.66
CA ARG A 878 6.12 -30.82 35.01
C ARG A 878 4.74 -31.42 35.33
N ALA A 879 3.67 -30.83 34.82
CA ALA A 879 2.30 -31.29 35.08
C ALA A 879 1.85 -32.45 34.16
N ALA A 880 2.48 -32.60 32.99
CA ALA A 880 2.09 -33.60 32.00
C ALA A 880 2.68 -34.99 32.29
N THR A 881 1.98 -36.04 31.86
CA THR A 881 2.47 -37.43 31.93
C THR A 881 3.73 -37.63 31.08
N ARG A 882 3.75 -37.01 29.89
CA ARG A 882 4.89 -37.04 28.95
C ARG A 882 5.11 -35.65 28.39
N SER A 883 6.36 -35.29 28.15
CA SER A 883 6.69 -33.99 27.56
C SER A 883 7.69 -34.11 26.41
N PHE A 884 7.50 -33.27 25.41
CA PHE A 884 8.32 -33.20 24.21
C PHE A 884 8.63 -31.76 23.83
N ALA A 885 9.72 -31.55 23.12
CA ALA A 885 10.08 -30.23 22.62
C ALA A 885 10.74 -30.30 21.24
N PRO A 886 10.42 -29.39 20.31
CA PRO A 886 11.23 -29.20 19.11
C PRO A 886 12.67 -28.80 19.44
N GLY A 887 13.59 -29.04 18.51
CA GLY A 887 15.03 -28.88 18.72
C GLY A 887 15.53 -27.44 18.96
N HIS A 888 14.71 -26.41 18.75
CA HIS A 888 15.10 -25.02 19.01
C HIS A 888 14.75 -24.54 20.42
N ILE A 889 14.27 -25.42 21.30
CA ILE A 889 13.93 -25.09 22.69
C ILE A 889 15.06 -24.32 23.38
N SER A 890 14.71 -23.18 23.99
CA SER A 890 15.69 -22.27 24.60
C SER A 890 16.28 -22.80 25.91
N CYS A 891 15.50 -23.56 26.69
CA CYS A 891 15.86 -24.13 28.00
C CYS A 891 16.04 -25.66 27.93
N ARG A 892 16.88 -26.13 27.01
CA ARG A 892 17.06 -27.57 26.71
C ARG A 892 17.49 -28.38 27.93
N ARG A 893 18.32 -27.82 28.82
CA ARG A 893 18.85 -28.54 30.00
C ARG A 893 17.74 -28.76 31.02
N GLU A 894 17.00 -27.71 31.33
CA GLU A 894 15.89 -27.68 32.28
C GLU A 894 14.77 -28.61 31.81
N ALA A 895 14.43 -28.57 30.52
CA ALA A 895 13.43 -29.47 29.93
C ALA A 895 13.82 -30.94 30.10
N ARG A 896 15.08 -31.31 29.83
CA ARG A 896 15.56 -32.69 30.00
C ARG A 896 15.54 -33.18 31.45
N LEU A 897 15.80 -32.29 32.41
CA LEU A 897 15.69 -32.60 33.84
C LEU A 897 14.24 -32.94 34.25
N LEU A 898 13.24 -32.40 33.54
CA LEU A 898 11.83 -32.75 33.70
C LEU A 898 11.42 -33.98 32.87
N GLY A 899 12.36 -34.72 32.30
CA GLY A 899 12.08 -35.90 31.46
C GLY A 899 11.61 -35.58 30.04
N CYS A 900 11.73 -34.33 29.57
CA CYS A 900 11.29 -33.93 28.24
C CYS A 900 12.17 -34.53 27.12
N MET A 901 11.52 -35.18 26.14
CA MET A 901 12.17 -35.69 24.94
C MET A 901 12.29 -34.61 23.87
N VAL A 902 13.52 -34.28 23.47
CA VAL A 902 13.77 -33.19 22.52
C VAL A 902 14.10 -33.72 21.13
N SER A 903 13.31 -33.32 20.13
CA SER A 903 13.54 -33.69 18.72
C SER A 903 14.87 -33.14 18.20
N ARG A 904 15.43 -33.84 17.20
CA ARG A 904 16.59 -33.37 16.42
C ARG A 904 16.23 -32.26 15.43
N TYR A 905 14.96 -32.13 15.05
CA TYR A 905 14.49 -31.10 14.13
C TYR A 905 13.92 -29.90 14.88
N THR A 906 14.09 -28.71 14.32
CA THR A 906 13.61 -27.45 14.90
C THR A 906 12.23 -27.08 14.39
N TYR A 907 11.49 -26.31 15.20
CA TYR A 907 10.18 -25.73 14.87
C TYR A 907 9.18 -26.80 14.42
N GLN A 908 8.38 -26.51 13.39
CA GLN A 908 7.27 -27.33 12.91
C GLN A 908 7.71 -28.72 12.42
N ARG A 909 8.93 -28.83 11.88
CA ARG A 909 9.52 -30.15 11.57
C ARG A 909 9.82 -30.98 12.81
N GLY A 910 10.19 -30.32 13.90
CA GLY A 910 10.32 -30.94 15.21
C GLY A 910 8.96 -31.43 15.73
N LEU A 911 7.92 -30.63 15.58
CA LEU A 911 6.55 -31.05 15.91
C LEU A 911 6.13 -32.30 15.12
N LEU A 912 6.33 -32.31 13.80
CA LEU A 912 5.99 -33.47 12.96
C LEU A 912 6.77 -34.73 13.36
N ASP A 913 8.06 -34.59 13.65
CA ASP A 913 8.90 -35.70 14.14
C ASP A 913 8.39 -36.26 15.47
N ILE A 914 8.03 -35.38 16.41
CA ILE A 914 7.43 -35.78 17.70
C ILE A 914 6.10 -36.51 17.46
N VAL A 915 5.19 -35.94 16.65
CA VAL A 915 3.89 -36.55 16.39
C VAL A 915 4.03 -37.93 15.74
N ARG A 916 4.99 -38.11 14.83
CA ARG A 916 5.26 -39.44 14.24
C ARG A 916 5.66 -40.47 15.29
N THR A 917 6.40 -40.08 16.34
CA THR A 917 6.71 -40.97 17.48
C THR A 917 5.52 -41.25 18.40
N LEU A 918 4.44 -40.45 18.31
CA LEU A 918 3.24 -40.65 19.11
C LEU A 918 2.22 -41.57 18.42
N VAL A 919 2.23 -41.66 17.10
CA VAL A 919 1.14 -42.23 16.27
C VAL A 919 1.51 -43.59 15.65
N ASP A 920 2.49 -44.32 16.20
CA ASP A 920 2.99 -45.63 15.69
C ASP A 920 1.91 -46.49 14.98
N GLY A 921 2.14 -46.83 13.70
CA GLY A 921 1.30 -47.77 12.94
C GLY A 921 0.24 -47.17 12.00
N VAL A 922 0.08 -45.85 11.92
CA VAL A 922 -0.77 -45.23 10.87
C VAL A 922 0.04 -45.19 9.56
N GLN A 923 -0.40 -45.93 8.54
CA GLN A 923 0.20 -45.86 7.20
C GLN A 923 0.27 -44.42 6.70
N ASP A 924 1.35 -44.09 5.96
CA ASP A 924 1.49 -42.87 5.17
C ASP A 924 0.24 -42.75 4.27
N SER A 925 -0.76 -42.04 4.76
CA SER A 925 -1.90 -41.61 3.95
C SER A 925 -1.42 -40.51 3.04
N ASP A 926 -1.98 -40.47 1.83
CA ASP A 926 -1.52 -39.62 0.73
C ASP A 926 -1.08 -38.23 1.21
N PRO A 927 0.10 -37.76 0.79
CA PRO A 927 0.61 -36.44 1.18
C PRO A 927 -0.45 -35.39 0.86
N ILE A 928 -0.60 -34.38 1.74
CA ILE A 928 -1.59 -33.27 1.59
C ILE A 928 -1.73 -32.93 0.12
N GLY A 929 -2.79 -33.49 -0.47
CA GLY A 929 -3.00 -33.52 -1.91
C GLY A 929 -3.19 -32.10 -2.40
N SER A 930 -2.91 -31.87 -3.68
CA SER A 930 -3.42 -30.68 -4.33
C SER A 930 -4.95 -30.81 -4.35
N ALA A 931 -5.62 -30.26 -3.33
CA ALA A 931 -7.02 -29.93 -3.48
C ALA A 931 -7.19 -29.11 -4.76
N SER A 932 -8.36 -29.17 -5.38
CA SER A 932 -8.77 -28.40 -6.55
C SER A 932 -8.88 -26.89 -6.24
N GLY A 933 -7.83 -26.33 -5.64
CA GLY A 933 -7.71 -24.93 -5.27
C GLY A 933 -7.25 -24.08 -6.44
N SER A 934 -7.37 -22.76 -6.29
CA SER A 934 -6.92 -21.83 -7.31
C SER A 934 -5.39 -21.84 -7.45
N ASP A 935 -4.86 -21.35 -8.58
CA ASP A 935 -3.41 -21.22 -8.79
C ASP A 935 -2.70 -20.43 -7.68
N GLY A 936 -3.41 -19.48 -7.07
CA GLY A 936 -2.94 -18.69 -5.94
C GLY A 936 -2.82 -19.51 -4.65
N GLU A 937 -3.82 -20.33 -4.35
CA GLU A 937 -3.80 -21.25 -3.21
C GLU A 937 -2.72 -22.32 -3.37
N ALA A 938 -2.57 -22.87 -4.58
CA ALA A 938 -1.49 -23.80 -4.91
C ALA A 938 -0.10 -23.15 -4.70
N LEU A 939 0.07 -21.88 -5.10
CA LEU A 939 1.29 -21.11 -4.80
C LEU A 939 1.52 -21.00 -3.28
N PHE A 940 0.49 -20.68 -2.50
CA PHE A 940 0.66 -20.55 -1.06
C PHE A 940 0.99 -21.88 -0.38
N LEU A 941 0.36 -22.98 -0.78
CA LEU A 941 0.67 -24.33 -0.29
C LEU A 941 2.13 -24.73 -0.61
N ASP A 942 2.62 -24.42 -1.81
CA ASP A 942 4.02 -24.64 -2.18
C ASP A 942 4.98 -23.86 -1.26
N LEU A 943 4.61 -22.63 -0.87
CA LEU A 943 5.40 -21.79 0.02
C LEU A 943 5.41 -22.34 1.45
N LEU A 944 4.28 -22.84 1.95
CA LEU A 944 4.20 -23.52 3.25
C LEU A 944 5.12 -24.76 3.29
N LYS A 945 5.16 -25.54 2.20
CA LYS A 945 6.09 -26.69 2.05
C LYS A 945 7.55 -26.24 1.91
N ALA A 946 7.81 -25.13 1.22
CA ALA A 946 9.15 -24.57 1.07
C ALA A 946 9.71 -24.10 2.42
N ALA A 947 8.84 -23.63 3.31
CA ALA A 947 9.16 -23.21 4.66
C ALA A 947 9.91 -24.30 5.48
N ASP A 948 9.63 -25.58 5.21
CA ASP A 948 10.22 -26.71 5.93
C ASP A 948 11.56 -27.17 5.36
N ARG A 949 11.95 -26.72 4.16
CA ARG A 949 13.12 -27.23 3.45
C ARG A 949 14.44 -26.65 4.00
N PRO A 950 15.52 -27.44 4.02
CA PRO A 950 16.84 -26.95 4.42
C PRO A 950 17.45 -25.99 3.38
N ASN A 951 17.92 -24.83 3.85
CA ASN A 951 18.36 -23.67 3.05
C ASN A 951 19.48 -23.91 2.01
N ARG A 952 20.25 -25.01 2.07
CA ARG A 952 21.43 -25.23 1.20
C ARG A 952 21.06 -25.68 -0.21
N LEU A 953 20.02 -26.49 -0.36
CA LEU A 953 19.57 -27.02 -1.66
C LEU A 953 18.88 -25.96 -2.53
N GLU A 954 18.11 -25.06 -1.92
CA GLU A 954 17.39 -24.00 -2.64
C GLU A 954 18.32 -22.89 -3.14
N LEU A 955 19.44 -22.61 -2.44
CA LEU A 955 20.43 -21.64 -2.91
C LEU A 955 21.08 -22.06 -4.23
N VAL A 956 21.42 -23.35 -4.38
CA VAL A 956 22.01 -23.89 -5.61
C VAL A 956 20.99 -23.82 -6.75
N ARG A 957 19.75 -24.28 -6.52
CA ARG A 957 18.67 -24.19 -7.52
C ARG A 957 18.38 -22.75 -7.95
N ALA A 958 18.35 -21.81 -7.01
CA ALA A 958 18.07 -20.40 -7.30
C ALA A 958 19.20 -19.68 -8.06
N LEU A 959 20.46 -20.08 -7.86
CA LEU A 959 21.61 -19.48 -8.56
C LEU A 959 21.70 -19.92 -10.03
N PHE A 960 21.19 -21.11 -10.37
CA PHE A 960 21.20 -21.65 -11.74
C PHE A 960 19.88 -21.42 -12.51
N ASP A 961 18.85 -20.84 -11.89
CA ASP A 961 17.63 -20.43 -12.59
C ASP A 961 17.86 -19.16 -13.43
N ARG A 962 17.77 -19.31 -14.76
CA ARG A 962 17.84 -18.22 -15.75
C ARG A 962 16.89 -17.07 -15.40
N ALA A 963 15.73 -17.39 -14.83
CA ALA A 963 14.67 -16.45 -14.58
C ALA A 963 14.86 -15.67 -13.26
N THR A 964 15.64 -16.20 -12.32
CA THR A 964 16.13 -15.50 -11.12
C THR A 964 17.27 -14.55 -11.48
N PHE A 965 18.16 -14.91 -12.39
CA PHE A 965 19.25 -14.03 -12.84
C PHE A 965 18.75 -12.79 -13.61
N MET A 966 17.61 -12.90 -14.31
CA MET A 966 16.95 -11.77 -14.97
C MET A 966 16.33 -10.76 -13.99
N SER A 967 16.11 -11.12 -12.72
CA SER A 967 15.57 -10.22 -11.70
C SER A 967 16.53 -9.10 -11.26
N PHE A 968 17.84 -9.36 -11.36
CA PHE A 968 18.88 -8.38 -11.01
C PHE A 968 19.14 -7.36 -12.13
N VAL A 969 18.56 -7.59 -13.31
CA VAL A 969 18.61 -6.71 -14.48
C VAL A 969 17.46 -5.71 -14.37
N ARG A 970 17.72 -4.49 -13.86
CA ARG A 970 16.71 -3.41 -13.72
C ARG A 970 16.67 -2.44 -14.88
#